data_AF-A0A0K2SW19-F1
#
_entry.id   AF-A0A0K2SW19-F1
#
_cell.length_a   1.000
_cell.length_b   1.000
_cell.length_c   1.000
_cell.angle_alpha   90.00
_cell.angle_beta   90.00
_cell.angle_gamma   90.00
#
_symmetry.space_group_name_H-M   'P 1'
#
loop_
_entity.id
_entity.type
_entity.pdbx_description
1 polymer ?
#
loop_
_entity_poly.entity_id
_entity_poly.type
_entity_poly.pdbx_seq_one_letter_code
_entity_poly.pdbx_strand_id
1 'polypeptide(L)'
;FISVYSTKKSIHHPNICNCEDFYNLMLQKNVTTIPDGPLITLSEARNKLLKDISIISLTKLQVDALINSISQEMTLIHGPPGTGKSYIAKIIIQTFLINKSVILSRKISSPILIVSYSNQALDKLLEEVLPFTSKILRIGHQSVSDKLTKLHEIHGYFKEKGLFPSEIYKYSRESNKIFPSILLENIHICSKVDIIGMTSTSLGKNFELVQILAPEVILVEEASEMFESHLITSLGKLTKYCILIGDHKQLRPKVATFDISIKNGLEVSLFERYILNHPEKCVQLNEQRRCCLELFKLISNVLYLDLKNHCSSNIKGHVLGCDSNIQVFNHSFREEGDLFSKCNSFEAEMSVALAEYLVRCGHREQEITILSAYKGQVDYLKRILQESNILRDIQIQTVDNFQGRENDIIILSLVRSEKETIGFLSISHRVTVALTRARRGLFLIGNINHLGEKSSIWNEVKSYSIQENIISNKFNLHCPNHKNETSFKISSSIDFKSASCSMICGFKYKNCGHTCKRSCELSHLWHEDDGLCTDPCSIKCKFGHVCSGGKCHGSFIPCPLCQKIVKELLLECGHILKVFCYRQEDEFFLNRCTSIVEESLPRCGHVIRRPCWNKNNFICEETCGKVLSCGHECELKCHLNSNHNICEKSCTKIYLDCNHTCNMKCYVNCPIICPKLVSKRLNCGHVIENVECGKKVFCTERCNRELICGHGNCKRFCYECQDSVLCDQSQCNEKIRVNLECGHTQTIKCSSAIKKCDSKCTRKLLCGHPCTGICSDPCDNTKCDALIETNTLSCGHVGLKKCKDQNKNIPCSELCQGINKICGHPCKNRTCSDCLSGEIHFHLSRTM
;
A
#
# COMPACT_ATOMS: atom_id res chain seq x y z
N PHE A 1 31.80 7.80 27.66
CA PHE A 1 31.23 6.81 28.60
C PHE A 1 31.99 5.49 28.48
N ILE A 2 33.28 5.53 28.82
CA ILE A 2 34.20 4.39 28.83
C ILE A 2 34.75 4.32 30.26
N SER A 3 34.10 3.51 31.09
CA SER A 3 34.66 2.83 32.26
C SER A 3 33.53 2.06 32.95
N VAL A 4 33.88 1.03 33.71
CA VAL A 4 33.02 0.09 34.44
C VAL A 4 32.65 -1.19 33.66
N TYR A 5 32.95 -2.32 34.32
CA TYR A 5 32.82 -3.73 33.93
C TYR A 5 34.03 -4.40 33.27
N SER A 6 35.16 -4.36 33.99
CA SER A 6 36.06 -5.51 34.06
C SER A 6 35.64 -6.43 35.21
N THR A 7 34.88 -7.48 34.93
CA THR A 7 34.87 -8.69 35.75
C THR A 7 34.60 -9.88 34.84
N LYS A 8 35.67 -10.60 34.49
CA LYS A 8 35.59 -11.96 33.99
C LYS A 8 34.85 -12.81 35.03
N LYS A 9 33.65 -13.27 34.67
CA LYS A 9 33.11 -14.55 35.15
C LYS A 9 32.69 -15.32 33.91
N SER A 10 33.37 -16.41 33.64
CA SER A 10 32.88 -17.49 32.80
C SER A 10 31.60 -18.02 33.46
N ILE A 11 30.46 -17.48 33.07
CA ILE A 11 29.17 -18.01 33.49
C ILE A 11 28.92 -19.20 32.56
N HIS A 12 29.18 -20.40 33.08
CA HIS A 12 28.44 -21.57 32.63
C HIS A 12 26.96 -21.21 32.78
N HIS A 13 26.27 -20.91 31.68
CA HIS A 13 24.83 -20.69 31.70
C HIS A 13 24.18 -22.06 31.91
N PRO A 14 23.54 -22.34 33.07
CA PRO A 14 22.67 -23.49 33.16
C PRO A 14 21.48 -23.23 32.21
N ASN A 15 21.04 -24.29 31.55
CA ASN A 15 19.91 -24.32 30.64
C ASN A 15 18.66 -23.69 31.28
N ILE A 16 18.02 -22.71 30.63
CA ILE A 16 16.76 -22.13 31.12
C ILE A 16 15.75 -22.00 29.97
N CYS A 17 14.82 -22.95 29.89
CA CYS A 17 13.42 -22.71 29.54
C CYS A 17 12.57 -23.89 30.04
N ASN A 18 11.43 -23.61 30.69
CA ASN A 18 10.47 -24.62 31.11
C ASN A 18 9.82 -25.26 29.86
N CYS A 19 10.01 -26.57 29.65
CA CYS A 19 9.60 -27.20 28.40
C CYS A 19 8.11 -27.55 28.33
N GLU A 20 7.38 -27.58 29.45
CA GLU A 20 5.91 -27.60 29.45
C GLU A 20 5.35 -26.36 28.73
N ASP A 21 5.95 -25.20 29.01
CA ASP A 21 5.53 -23.91 28.46
C ASP A 21 5.97 -23.76 27.00
N PHE A 22 7.24 -24.11 26.69
CA PHE A 22 7.76 -24.19 25.32
C PHE A 22 6.89 -25.09 24.43
N TYR A 23 6.43 -26.21 25.00
CA TYR A 23 5.58 -27.18 24.32
C TYR A 23 4.14 -26.69 24.14
N ASN A 24 3.49 -26.13 25.18
CA ASN A 24 2.13 -25.60 25.10
C ASN A 24 2.01 -24.33 24.20
N LEU A 25 3.06 -23.51 24.13
CA LEU A 25 3.14 -22.31 23.29
C LEU A 25 3.32 -22.64 21.79
N MET A 26 4.07 -23.70 21.46
CA MET A 26 4.23 -24.19 20.08
C MET A 26 2.92 -24.76 19.49
N LEU A 27 1.94 -25.07 20.35
CA LEU A 27 0.62 -25.61 19.99
C LEU A 27 -0.49 -24.56 19.79
N GLN A 28 -0.16 -23.26 19.76
CA GLN A 28 -1.15 -22.16 19.65
C GLN A 28 -2.20 -22.13 20.76
N LYS A 29 -1.91 -22.62 21.98
CA LYS A 29 -2.78 -22.36 23.14
C LYS A 29 -2.33 -21.07 23.83
N ASN A 30 -3.27 -20.14 24.01
CA ASN A 30 -3.04 -18.86 24.70
C ASN A 30 -2.52 -19.11 26.13
N VAL A 31 -1.21 -18.95 26.34
CA VAL A 31 -0.62 -18.95 27.68
C VAL A 31 -0.54 -17.49 28.14
N THR A 32 -1.44 -17.11 29.05
CA THR A 32 -1.59 -15.73 29.55
C THR A 32 -0.82 -15.44 30.84
N THR A 33 -0.17 -16.44 31.43
CA THR A 33 0.57 -16.32 32.71
C THR A 33 1.76 -17.27 32.75
N ILE A 34 2.90 -16.81 33.27
CA ILE A 34 4.10 -17.63 33.58
C ILE A 34 3.84 -18.35 34.91
N PRO A 35 3.72 -19.69 34.97
CA PRO A 35 3.70 -20.41 36.23
C PRO A 35 5.14 -20.74 36.67
N ASP A 36 5.40 -20.65 37.97
CA ASP A 36 6.66 -21.07 38.59
C ASP A 36 6.80 -22.61 38.52
N GLY A 37 7.33 -23.14 37.41
CA GLY A 37 7.62 -24.56 37.19
C GLY A 37 9.12 -24.91 37.24
N PRO A 38 9.50 -26.16 37.57
CA PRO A 38 10.91 -26.55 37.70
C PRO A 38 11.63 -26.58 36.34
N LEU A 39 12.90 -26.16 36.35
CA LEU A 39 13.79 -26.19 35.18
C LEU A 39 14.04 -27.64 34.73
N ILE A 40 13.93 -27.89 33.42
CA ILE A 40 14.22 -29.20 32.83
C ILE A 40 15.48 -29.14 31.95
N THR A 41 16.16 -30.26 31.77
CA THR A 41 17.43 -30.38 31.02
C THR A 41 17.22 -30.34 29.50
N LEU A 42 18.23 -29.96 28.71
CA LEU A 42 18.16 -30.00 27.23
C LEU A 42 17.81 -31.40 26.68
N SER A 43 18.25 -32.46 27.38
CA SER A 43 17.89 -33.84 27.09
C SER A 43 16.40 -34.12 27.28
N GLU A 44 15.79 -33.60 28.35
CA GLU A 44 14.36 -33.72 28.60
C GLU A 44 13.54 -32.88 27.61
N ALA A 45 14.02 -31.68 27.25
CA ALA A 45 13.40 -30.82 26.25
C ALA A 45 13.33 -31.50 24.88
N ARG A 46 14.46 -32.08 24.48
CA ARG A 46 14.58 -32.86 23.25
C ARG A 46 13.63 -34.05 23.26
N ASN A 47 13.60 -34.83 24.34
CA ASN A 47 12.75 -36.01 24.44
C ASN A 47 11.25 -35.66 24.41
N LYS A 48 10.85 -34.51 24.97
CA LYS A 48 9.46 -34.03 24.92
C LYS A 48 9.07 -33.59 23.52
N LEU A 49 9.88 -32.75 22.87
CA LEU A 49 9.65 -32.32 21.48
C LEU A 49 9.62 -33.49 20.49
N LEU A 50 10.45 -34.52 20.71
CA LEU A 50 10.48 -35.71 19.87
C LEU A 50 9.24 -36.63 20.07
N LYS A 51 8.63 -36.64 21.27
CA LYS A 51 7.41 -37.43 21.53
C LYS A 51 6.17 -36.87 20.84
N ASP A 52 6.18 -35.57 20.53
CA ASP A 52 5.02 -34.83 20.02
C ASP A 52 5.21 -34.28 18.59
N ILE A 53 6.14 -34.89 17.85
CA ILE A 53 6.43 -34.60 16.44
C ILE A 53 5.15 -34.56 15.57
N SER A 54 4.14 -35.36 15.93
CA SER A 54 2.85 -35.43 15.23
C SER A 54 2.06 -34.11 15.25
N ILE A 55 2.30 -33.23 16.23
CA ILE A 55 1.54 -32.00 16.41
C ILE A 55 2.28 -30.76 15.86
N ILE A 56 3.62 -30.78 15.85
CA ILE A 56 4.45 -29.63 15.40
C ILE A 56 4.97 -29.82 13.95
N SER A 57 4.77 -31.00 13.34
CA SER A 57 5.13 -31.32 11.94
C SER A 57 6.63 -31.15 11.56
N LEU A 58 7.51 -31.08 12.57
CA LEU A 58 8.97 -30.97 12.41
C LEU A 58 9.65 -32.34 12.32
N THR A 59 10.74 -32.41 11.57
CA THR A 59 11.59 -33.60 11.50
C THR A 59 12.58 -33.62 12.67
N LYS A 60 13.15 -34.79 12.98
CA LYS A 60 14.16 -34.93 14.05
C LYS A 60 15.32 -33.95 13.90
N LEU A 61 15.85 -33.79 12.68
CA LEU A 61 16.97 -32.88 12.41
C LEU A 61 16.56 -31.41 12.46
N GLN A 62 15.30 -31.07 12.15
CA GLN A 62 14.78 -29.73 12.37
C GLN A 62 14.66 -29.41 13.87
N VAL A 63 14.25 -30.38 14.71
CA VAL A 63 14.24 -30.23 16.17
C VAL A 63 15.67 -30.02 16.70
N ASP A 64 16.64 -30.80 16.23
CA ASP A 64 18.04 -30.65 16.61
C ASP A 64 18.59 -29.28 16.21
N ALA A 65 18.26 -28.79 15.01
CA ALA A 65 18.60 -27.44 14.56
C ALA A 65 18.02 -26.35 15.47
N LEU A 66 16.75 -26.48 15.88
CA LEU A 66 16.11 -25.53 16.80
C LEU A 66 16.79 -25.51 18.16
N ILE A 67 17.04 -26.69 18.75
CA ILE A 67 17.69 -26.81 20.06
C ILE A 67 19.11 -26.25 20.02
N ASN A 68 19.88 -26.55 18.97
CA ASN A 68 21.22 -26.03 18.81
C ASN A 68 21.21 -24.50 18.68
N SER A 69 20.24 -23.94 17.96
CA SER A 69 20.11 -22.49 17.75
C SER A 69 19.91 -21.70 19.04
N ILE A 70 19.26 -22.29 20.05
CA ILE A 70 19.02 -21.63 21.36
C ILE A 70 20.08 -21.97 22.42
N SER A 71 20.87 -23.03 22.21
CA SER A 71 21.85 -23.52 23.19
C SER A 71 23.30 -23.19 22.85
N GLN A 72 23.60 -22.90 21.58
CA GLN A 72 24.95 -22.63 21.10
C GLN A 72 25.10 -21.18 20.66
N GLU A 73 26.31 -20.61 20.84
CA GLU A 73 26.59 -19.23 20.41
C GLU A 73 26.67 -19.09 18.89
N MET A 74 27.09 -20.16 18.20
CA MET A 74 27.15 -20.22 16.75
C MET A 74 26.51 -21.52 16.28
N THR A 75 25.52 -21.43 15.40
CA THR A 75 24.80 -22.59 14.87
C THR A 75 24.83 -22.59 13.36
N LEU A 76 25.18 -23.74 12.77
CA LEU A 76 25.22 -23.95 11.33
C LEU A 76 24.11 -24.91 10.95
N ILE A 77 23.17 -24.47 10.11
CA ILE A 77 22.08 -25.29 9.60
C ILE A 77 22.25 -25.41 8.09
N HIS A 78 22.72 -26.58 7.66
CA HIS A 78 22.79 -26.92 6.25
C HIS A 78 21.49 -27.58 5.81
N GLY A 79 20.87 -27.06 4.76
CA GLY A 79 19.68 -27.68 4.19
C GLY A 79 19.77 -27.74 2.69
N PRO A 80 19.72 -28.93 2.07
CA PRO A 80 19.47 -29.09 0.65
C PRO A 80 18.15 -28.42 0.20
N PRO A 81 17.91 -28.30 -1.12
CA PRO A 81 16.63 -27.90 -1.70
C PRO A 81 15.43 -28.63 -1.06
N GLY A 82 14.39 -27.89 -0.66
CA GLY A 82 13.13 -28.51 -0.22
C GLY A 82 13.10 -29.10 1.19
N THR A 83 14.15 -28.92 1.99
CA THR A 83 14.27 -29.46 3.37
C THR A 83 13.68 -28.55 4.46
N GLY A 84 13.08 -27.42 4.08
CA GLY A 84 12.41 -26.51 5.02
C GLY A 84 13.33 -25.52 5.74
N LYS A 85 14.43 -25.07 5.12
CA LYS A 85 15.34 -24.04 5.68
C LYS A 85 14.62 -22.78 6.18
N SER A 86 13.79 -22.17 5.34
CA SER A 86 13.03 -20.96 5.73
C SER A 86 11.98 -21.26 6.80
N TYR A 87 11.38 -22.46 6.76
CA TYR A 87 10.43 -22.91 7.78
C TYR A 87 11.09 -23.07 9.16
N ILE A 88 12.29 -23.65 9.23
CA ILE A 88 13.02 -23.74 10.49
C ILE A 88 13.53 -22.36 10.95
N ALA A 89 13.94 -21.49 10.04
CA ALA A 89 14.32 -20.11 10.36
C ALA A 89 13.17 -19.36 11.03
N LYS A 90 11.95 -19.45 10.48
CA LYS A 90 10.73 -18.90 11.06
C LYS A 90 10.50 -19.37 12.50
N ILE A 91 10.64 -20.68 12.75
CA ILE A 91 10.40 -21.28 14.07
C ILE A 91 11.47 -20.85 15.08
N ILE A 92 12.72 -20.75 14.65
CA ILE A 92 13.81 -20.20 15.46
C ILE A 92 13.48 -18.75 15.84
N ILE A 93 13.09 -17.91 14.90
CA ILE A 93 12.73 -16.50 15.16
C ILE A 93 11.56 -16.41 16.13
N GLN A 94 10.50 -17.17 15.89
CA GLN A 94 9.33 -17.26 16.78
C GLN A 94 9.77 -17.64 18.21
N THR A 95 10.67 -18.61 18.33
CA THR A 95 11.20 -19.08 19.61
C THR A 95 11.93 -17.96 20.37
N PHE A 96 12.81 -17.22 19.68
CA PHE A 96 13.53 -16.10 20.28
C PHE A 96 12.60 -14.92 20.64
N LEU A 97 11.56 -14.65 19.84
CA LEU A 97 10.58 -13.61 20.12
C LEU A 97 9.77 -13.91 21.39
N ILE A 98 9.26 -15.13 21.50
CA ILE A 98 8.43 -15.55 22.64
C ILE A 98 9.25 -15.55 23.94
N ASN A 99 10.50 -16.00 23.87
CA ASN A 99 11.36 -16.17 25.05
C ASN A 99 12.35 -15.02 25.26
N LYS A 100 12.07 -13.84 24.68
CA LYS A 100 12.98 -12.68 24.68
C LYS A 100 13.43 -12.29 26.10
N SER A 101 12.53 -12.37 27.09
CA SER A 101 12.80 -12.02 28.49
C SER A 101 13.66 -13.05 29.24
N VAL A 102 13.72 -14.29 28.76
CA VAL A 102 14.43 -15.41 29.42
C VAL A 102 15.78 -15.66 28.76
N ILE A 103 15.83 -15.59 27.42
CA ILE A 103 17.02 -15.93 26.64
C ILE A 103 17.97 -14.73 26.51
N LEU A 104 17.44 -13.51 26.40
CA LEU A 104 18.26 -12.32 26.19
C LEU A 104 18.62 -11.65 27.52
N SER A 105 19.88 -11.22 27.64
CA SER A 105 20.42 -10.69 28.90
C SER A 105 20.09 -9.24 29.17
N ARG A 106 19.66 -8.48 28.15
CA ARG A 106 19.38 -7.06 28.31
C ARG A 106 17.95 -6.83 28.81
N LYS A 107 17.83 -5.99 29.86
CA LYS A 107 16.56 -5.32 30.24
C LYS A 107 16.04 -4.36 29.14
N ILE A 108 16.90 -3.98 28.21
CA ILE A 108 16.61 -3.09 27.08
C ILE A 108 16.43 -3.96 25.83
N SER A 109 15.31 -3.80 25.13
CA SER A 109 14.97 -4.56 23.92
C SER A 109 16.00 -4.34 22.80
N SER A 110 16.95 -5.25 22.64
CA SER A 110 17.73 -5.35 21.41
C SER A 110 16.90 -6.08 20.35
N PRO A 111 16.88 -5.60 19.09
CA PRO A 111 16.15 -6.28 18.01
C PRO A 111 16.90 -7.54 17.56
N ILE A 112 16.15 -8.53 17.08
CA ILE A 112 16.71 -9.67 16.35
C ILE A 112 17.08 -9.17 14.95
N LEU A 113 18.34 -9.34 14.55
CA LEU A 113 18.80 -8.99 13.22
C LEU A 113 18.64 -10.19 12.28
N ILE A 114 17.83 -10.03 11.24
CA ILE A 114 17.66 -11.00 10.16
C ILE A 114 18.38 -10.48 8.93
N VAL A 115 19.30 -11.27 8.40
CA VAL A 115 20.07 -10.97 7.20
C VAL A 115 19.77 -12.01 6.14
N SER A 116 19.60 -11.59 4.89
CA SER A 116 19.52 -12.49 3.74
C SER A 116 20.30 -11.94 2.55
N TYR A 117 20.65 -12.77 1.57
CA TYR A 117 21.32 -12.29 0.37
C TYR A 117 20.35 -11.56 -0.56
N SER A 118 19.20 -12.16 -0.85
CA SER A 118 18.20 -11.61 -1.78
C SER A 118 17.08 -10.82 -1.08
N ASN A 119 16.53 -9.80 -1.77
CA ASN A 119 15.34 -9.09 -1.28
C ASN A 119 14.13 -10.02 -1.17
N GLN A 120 13.98 -10.95 -2.11
CA GLN A 120 12.83 -11.86 -2.16
C GLN A 120 12.80 -12.86 -1.00
N ALA A 121 13.94 -13.48 -0.69
CA ALA A 121 14.03 -14.40 0.45
C ALA A 121 13.75 -13.66 1.76
N LEU A 122 14.37 -12.47 1.94
CA LEU A 122 14.16 -11.66 3.12
C LEU A 122 12.69 -11.26 3.32
N ASP A 123 12.06 -10.74 2.26
CA ASP A 123 10.67 -10.29 2.33
C ASP A 123 9.75 -11.47 2.65
N LYS A 124 9.95 -12.64 2.02
CA LYS A 124 9.20 -13.85 2.30
C LYS A 124 9.35 -14.30 3.76
N LEU A 125 10.58 -14.32 4.29
CA LEU A 125 10.84 -14.71 5.67
C LEU A 125 10.19 -13.73 6.66
N LEU A 126 10.29 -12.42 6.42
CA LEU A 126 9.63 -11.43 7.28
C LEU A 126 8.11 -11.53 7.22
N GLU A 127 7.52 -11.74 6.04
CA GLU A 127 6.08 -11.97 5.90
C GLU A 127 5.60 -13.18 6.69
N GLU A 128 6.37 -14.27 6.68
CA GLU A 128 6.06 -15.47 7.46
C GLU A 128 6.14 -15.22 8.98
N VAL A 129 6.85 -14.18 9.42
CA VAL A 129 7.02 -13.81 10.83
C VAL A 129 6.04 -12.73 11.28
N LEU A 130 5.44 -11.95 10.37
CA LEU A 130 4.42 -10.93 10.66
C LEU A 130 3.29 -11.41 11.62
N PRO A 131 2.79 -12.66 11.57
CA PRO A 131 1.79 -13.14 12.50
C PRO A 131 2.23 -13.12 13.97
N PHE A 132 3.54 -13.11 14.25
CA PHE A 132 4.09 -13.16 15.61
C PHE A 132 4.51 -11.80 16.17
N THR A 133 4.87 -10.84 15.30
CA THR A 133 5.14 -9.46 15.71
C THR A 133 4.87 -8.48 14.58
N SER A 134 4.24 -7.35 14.91
CA SER A 134 4.06 -6.22 14.00
C SER A 134 5.22 -5.22 14.06
N LYS A 135 6.15 -5.36 15.02
CA LYS A 135 7.28 -4.46 15.24
C LYS A 135 8.49 -4.91 14.41
N ILE A 136 8.33 -4.91 13.09
CA ILE A 136 9.38 -5.29 12.14
C ILE A 136 9.83 -4.04 11.37
N LEU A 137 11.15 -3.84 11.28
CA LEU A 137 11.75 -2.82 10.42
C LEU A 137 12.56 -3.48 9.31
N ARG A 138 12.16 -3.25 8.06
CA ARG A 138 12.90 -3.73 6.89
C ARG A 138 13.75 -2.59 6.30
N ILE A 139 15.08 -2.75 6.31
CA ILE A 139 16.04 -1.76 5.82
C ILE A 139 16.65 -2.21 4.49
N GLY A 140 16.43 -1.42 3.44
CA GLY A 140 16.92 -1.66 2.08
C GLY A 140 15.87 -1.22 1.06
N HIS A 141 16.28 -1.08 -0.20
CA HIS A 141 15.38 -0.73 -1.30
C HIS A 141 14.84 -1.98 -2.00
N GLN A 142 13.80 -1.78 -2.83
CA GLN A 142 13.26 -2.80 -3.74
C GLN A 142 12.56 -3.99 -3.05
N SER A 143 11.84 -3.73 -1.96
CA SER A 143 10.85 -4.71 -1.52
C SER A 143 9.71 -4.78 -2.53
N VAL A 144 9.23 -5.99 -2.74
CA VAL A 144 8.11 -6.29 -3.64
C VAL A 144 6.83 -6.63 -2.86
N SER A 145 6.90 -6.61 -1.53
CA SER A 145 5.80 -6.97 -0.64
C SER A 145 4.99 -5.75 -0.27
N ASP A 146 3.73 -5.66 -0.70
CA ASP A 146 2.83 -4.57 -0.32
C ASP A 146 2.61 -4.47 1.20
N LYS A 147 2.66 -5.62 1.91
CA LYS A 147 2.47 -5.70 3.37
C LYS A 147 3.65 -5.08 4.11
N LEU A 148 4.86 -5.44 3.70
CA LEU A 148 6.06 -4.85 4.26
C LEU A 148 6.19 -3.40 3.79
N THR A 149 5.70 -3.04 2.58
CA THR A 149 5.87 -1.68 2.00
C THR A 149 5.19 -0.61 2.85
N LYS A 150 4.17 -1.00 3.64
CA LYS A 150 3.54 -0.16 4.67
C LYS A 150 4.31 -0.10 6.00
N LEU A 151 5.16 -1.08 6.26
CA LEU A 151 6.09 -1.16 7.38
C LEU A 151 7.50 -0.66 6.99
N HIS A 152 7.64 -0.08 5.79
CA HIS A 152 8.91 0.12 5.12
C HIS A 152 9.47 1.53 5.27
N GLU A 153 10.79 1.51 5.38
CA GLU A 153 11.73 2.60 5.27
C GLU A 153 11.74 3.59 6.43
N ILE A 154 12.90 3.68 7.07
CA ILE A 154 13.35 4.87 7.82
C ILE A 154 12.99 6.16 7.02
N HIS A 155 13.13 6.13 5.68
CA HIS A 155 12.74 7.22 4.79
C HIS A 155 11.22 7.51 4.73
N GLY A 156 10.37 6.48 4.75
CA GLY A 156 8.91 6.63 4.79
C GLY A 156 8.41 7.19 6.14
N TYR A 157 9.00 6.71 7.24
CA TYR A 157 8.76 7.26 8.58
C TYR A 157 9.18 8.74 8.68
N PHE A 158 10.30 9.13 8.06
CA PHE A 158 10.71 10.53 7.95
C PHE A 158 9.79 11.37 7.04
N LYS A 159 9.24 10.78 5.98
CA LYS A 159 8.31 11.43 5.05
C LYS A 159 6.97 11.79 5.71
N GLU A 160 6.43 10.92 6.57
CA GLU A 160 5.25 11.22 7.40
C GLU A 160 5.52 12.29 8.46
N LYS A 161 6.77 12.40 8.93
CA LYS A 161 7.23 13.41 9.88
C LYS A 161 7.71 14.73 9.23
N GLY A 162 7.66 14.84 7.90
CA GLY A 162 8.02 16.06 7.16
C GLY A 162 9.54 16.30 7.01
N LEU A 163 10.39 15.28 7.16
CA LEU A 163 11.83 15.36 7.00
C LEU A 163 12.25 14.76 5.65
N PHE A 164 12.73 15.59 4.72
CA PHE A 164 13.11 15.17 3.36
C PHE A 164 14.58 14.69 3.27
N PRO A 165 14.85 13.44 2.85
CA PRO A 165 16.21 12.88 2.78
C PRO A 165 17.11 13.46 1.67
N SER A 166 16.52 14.04 0.62
CA SER A 166 17.26 14.52 -0.57
C SER A 166 18.14 15.74 -0.32
N GLU A 167 17.82 16.56 0.68
CA GLU A 167 18.62 17.72 1.07
C GLU A 167 19.72 17.34 2.08
N ILE A 168 19.44 16.35 2.93
CA ILE A 168 20.33 15.87 3.99
C ILE A 168 21.55 15.14 3.41
N TYR A 169 21.37 14.30 2.39
CA TYR A 169 22.49 13.59 1.74
C TYR A 169 23.40 14.51 0.92
N LYS A 170 22.87 15.63 0.40
CA LYS A 170 23.66 16.65 -0.30
C LYS A 170 24.48 17.50 0.67
N TYR A 171 23.90 17.88 1.82
CA TYR A 171 24.59 18.65 2.86
C TYR A 171 25.61 17.83 3.69
N SER A 172 25.41 16.52 3.82
CA SER A 172 26.29 15.62 4.61
C SER A 172 27.69 15.45 4.03
N ARG A 173 27.88 15.61 2.71
CA ARG A 173 29.22 15.56 2.09
C ARG A 173 30.02 16.84 2.31
N GLU A 174 29.34 17.96 2.54
CA GLU A 174 29.96 19.28 2.65
C GLU A 174 30.15 19.72 4.11
N SER A 175 29.52 19.05 5.07
CA SER A 175 29.61 19.41 6.49
C SER A 175 29.62 18.19 7.42
N ASN A 176 30.80 17.84 7.93
CA ASN A 176 31.07 16.77 8.93
C ASN A 176 30.35 16.95 10.30
N LYS A 177 29.32 17.79 10.40
CA LYS A 177 28.66 18.17 11.67
C LYS A 177 27.23 17.66 11.84
N ILE A 178 26.58 17.11 10.80
CA ILE A 178 25.15 16.70 10.84
C ILE A 178 24.96 15.18 11.08
N PHE A 179 26.01 14.38 10.91
CA PHE A 179 25.97 12.91 11.08
C PHE A 179 25.42 12.39 12.43
N PRO A 180 25.65 13.05 13.59
CA PRO A 180 25.24 12.48 14.88
C PRO A 180 23.71 12.43 15.07
N SER A 181 22.95 13.43 14.61
CA SER A 181 21.52 13.54 14.93
C SER A 181 20.68 12.47 14.21
N ILE A 182 20.92 12.27 12.92
CA ILE A 182 20.21 11.26 12.10
C ILE A 182 20.56 9.86 12.57
N LEU A 183 21.83 9.61 12.91
CA LEU A 183 22.25 8.31 13.43
C LEU A 183 21.58 8.02 14.78
N LEU A 184 21.49 9.00 15.67
CA LEU A 184 20.79 8.87 16.95
C LEU A 184 19.29 8.60 16.77
N GLU A 185 18.63 9.26 15.83
CA GLU A 185 17.22 9.00 15.49
C GLU A 185 17.03 7.58 14.92
N ASN A 186 17.90 7.16 14.00
CA ASN A 186 17.89 5.80 13.46
C ASN A 186 18.07 4.75 14.56
N ILE A 187 19.01 4.97 15.47
CA ILE A 187 19.23 4.09 16.63
C ILE A 187 17.97 4.04 17.49
N HIS A 188 17.34 5.18 17.76
CA HIS A 188 16.14 5.26 18.58
C HIS A 188 14.98 4.48 17.96
N ILE A 189 14.74 4.62 16.65
CA ILE A 189 13.72 3.85 15.92
C ILE A 189 14.04 2.35 15.96
N CYS A 190 15.27 1.99 15.60
CA CYS A 190 15.73 0.60 15.58
C CYS A 190 15.68 -0.07 16.96
N SER A 191 15.84 0.67 18.06
CA SER A 191 15.75 0.13 19.42
C SER A 191 14.33 -0.23 19.87
N LYS A 192 13.30 0.28 19.18
CA LYS A 192 11.88 0.09 19.52
C LYS A 192 11.24 -1.10 18.81
N VAL A 193 11.93 -1.68 17.83
CA VAL A 193 11.42 -2.80 17.04
C VAL A 193 11.89 -4.14 17.59
N ASP A 194 11.15 -5.20 17.29
CA ASP A 194 11.52 -6.55 17.69
C ASP A 194 12.46 -7.20 16.67
N ILE A 195 12.28 -6.89 15.39
CA ILE A 195 13.04 -7.45 14.28
C ILE A 195 13.54 -6.34 13.37
N ILE A 196 14.80 -6.45 12.95
CA ILE A 196 15.36 -5.68 11.84
C ILE A 196 15.74 -6.66 10.73
N GLY A 197 15.19 -6.46 9.52
CA GLY A 197 15.53 -7.24 8.33
C GLY A 197 16.38 -6.45 7.34
N MET A 198 17.54 -6.96 6.95
CA MET A 198 18.46 -6.29 6.01
C MET A 198 19.01 -7.26 4.98
N THR A 199 19.23 -6.82 3.73
CA THR A 199 20.04 -7.61 2.80
C THR A 199 21.52 -7.53 3.16
N SER A 200 22.32 -8.50 2.74
CA SER A 200 23.79 -8.51 2.93
C SER A 200 24.46 -7.21 2.46
N THR A 201 24.01 -6.64 1.34
CA THR A 201 24.50 -5.35 0.84
C THR A 201 24.04 -4.17 1.69
N SER A 202 22.82 -4.21 2.22
CA SER A 202 22.31 -3.18 3.15
C SER A 202 23.05 -3.24 4.49
N LEU A 203 23.39 -4.44 4.97
CA LEU A 203 24.20 -4.66 6.16
C LEU A 203 25.56 -4.00 6.01
N GLY A 204 26.27 -4.26 4.91
CA GLY A 204 27.56 -3.62 4.62
C GLY A 204 27.49 -2.08 4.58
N LYS A 205 26.38 -1.50 4.08
CA LYS A 205 26.17 -0.05 4.07
C LYS A 205 25.84 0.54 5.44
N ASN A 206 25.22 -0.23 6.34
CA ASN A 206 24.73 0.22 7.64
C ASN A 206 25.48 -0.45 8.81
N PHE A 207 26.74 -0.86 8.58
CA PHE A 207 27.50 -1.61 9.58
C PHE A 207 27.67 -0.82 10.90
N GLU A 208 27.84 0.51 10.82
CA GLU A 208 27.95 1.39 12.00
C GLU A 208 26.68 1.33 12.88
N LEU A 209 25.51 1.39 12.25
CA LEU A 209 24.22 1.27 12.94
C LEU A 209 24.13 -0.08 13.65
N VAL A 210 24.49 -1.17 12.97
CA VAL A 210 24.43 -2.53 13.54
C VAL A 210 25.41 -2.71 14.69
N GLN A 211 26.63 -2.18 14.57
CA GLN A 211 27.63 -2.20 15.63
C GLN A 211 27.15 -1.45 16.88
N ILE A 212 26.44 -0.33 16.72
CA ILE A 212 25.88 0.43 17.84
C ILE A 212 24.67 -0.27 18.46
N LEU A 213 23.76 -0.79 17.63
CA LEU A 213 22.60 -1.57 18.10
C LEU A 213 23.04 -2.82 18.86
N ALA A 214 24.15 -3.42 18.44
CA ALA A 214 24.77 -4.59 19.04
C ALA A 214 23.73 -5.70 19.31
N PRO A 215 23.10 -6.25 18.25
CA PRO A 215 22.06 -7.27 18.40
C PRO A 215 22.62 -8.53 19.07
N GLU A 216 21.89 -9.05 20.06
CA GLU A 216 22.26 -10.30 20.76
C GLU A 216 22.02 -11.54 19.86
N VAL A 217 21.07 -11.45 18.92
CA VAL A 217 20.72 -12.53 17.99
C VAL A 217 20.87 -12.02 16.56
N ILE A 218 21.68 -12.72 15.78
CA ILE A 218 21.84 -12.52 14.34
C ILE A 218 21.50 -13.82 13.65
N LEU A 219 20.48 -13.79 12.78
CA LEU A 219 20.10 -14.91 11.93
C LEU A 219 20.38 -14.55 10.48
N VAL A 220 21.14 -15.40 9.80
CA VAL A 220 21.48 -15.25 8.38
C VAL A 220 20.81 -16.36 7.58
N GLU A 221 19.85 -15.99 6.74
CA GLU A 221 19.32 -16.85 5.69
C GLU A 221 20.18 -16.71 4.42
N GLU A 222 20.25 -17.75 3.59
CA GLU A 222 21.12 -17.77 2.40
C GLU A 222 22.61 -17.56 2.75
N ALA A 223 23.04 -18.09 3.90
CA ALA A 223 24.38 -17.82 4.46
C ALA A 223 25.55 -18.24 3.55
N SER A 224 25.33 -19.19 2.64
CA SER A 224 26.31 -19.60 1.62
C SER A 224 26.61 -18.50 0.59
N GLU A 225 25.68 -17.57 0.37
CA GLU A 225 25.79 -16.47 -0.60
C GLU A 225 26.25 -15.15 0.02
N MET A 226 26.45 -15.14 1.33
CA MET A 226 26.88 -13.96 2.06
C MET A 226 28.41 -13.85 2.09
N PHE A 227 28.93 -12.67 1.74
CA PHE A 227 30.35 -12.38 1.94
C PHE A 227 30.71 -12.48 3.42
N GLU A 228 31.81 -13.16 3.70
CA GLU A 228 32.34 -13.29 5.05
C GLU A 228 32.58 -11.92 5.72
N SER A 229 33.13 -10.97 4.98
CA SER A 229 33.40 -9.61 5.48
C SER A 229 32.15 -8.90 5.97
N HIS A 230 31.02 -9.05 5.28
CA HIS A 230 29.74 -8.47 5.70
C HIS A 230 29.25 -9.10 7.01
N LEU A 231 29.45 -10.40 7.21
CA LEU A 231 28.99 -11.08 8.41
C LEU A 231 29.87 -10.72 9.60
N ILE A 232 31.20 -10.81 9.46
CA ILE A 232 32.15 -10.49 10.53
C ILE A 232 31.95 -9.05 11.03
N THR A 233 31.73 -8.10 10.11
CA THR A 233 31.50 -6.69 10.47
C THR A 233 30.16 -6.43 11.17
N SER A 234 29.24 -7.40 11.19
CA SER A 234 27.98 -7.31 11.95
C SER A 234 28.05 -7.95 13.34
N LEU A 235 29.04 -8.82 13.59
CA LEU A 235 29.24 -9.44 14.89
C LEU A 235 29.74 -8.39 15.87
N GLY A 236 28.95 -8.07 16.88
CA GLY A 236 29.31 -7.16 17.96
C GLY A 236 29.80 -7.91 19.19
N LYS A 237 30.43 -7.19 20.13
CA LYS A 237 30.86 -7.76 21.44
C LYS A 237 29.72 -8.37 22.26
N LEU A 238 28.47 -8.01 21.95
CA LEU A 238 27.26 -8.45 22.65
C LEU A 238 26.46 -9.47 21.85
N THR A 239 26.90 -9.81 20.63
CA THR A 239 26.28 -10.89 19.86
C THR A 239 26.51 -12.19 20.61
N LYS A 240 25.41 -12.85 20.98
CA LYS A 240 25.41 -14.13 21.70
C LYS A 240 25.09 -15.29 20.78
N TYR A 241 24.13 -15.10 19.89
CA TYR A 241 23.62 -16.15 19.01
C TYR A 241 23.81 -15.71 17.55
N CYS A 242 24.61 -16.46 16.81
CA CYS A 242 24.83 -16.31 15.38
C CYS A 242 24.36 -17.59 14.67
N ILE A 243 23.23 -17.51 13.96
CA ILE A 243 22.55 -18.66 13.36
C ILE A 243 22.66 -18.53 11.84
N LEU A 244 23.45 -19.40 11.23
CA LEU A 244 23.72 -19.39 9.80
C LEU A 244 22.95 -20.53 9.13
N ILE A 245 22.03 -20.18 8.24
CA ILE A 245 21.16 -21.12 7.54
C ILE A 245 21.43 -21.01 6.04
N GLY A 246 21.84 -22.10 5.42
CA GLY A 246 22.25 -22.06 4.02
C GLY A 246 22.46 -23.42 3.37
N ASP A 247 22.95 -23.39 2.14
CA ASP A 247 23.29 -24.57 1.37
C ASP A 247 24.67 -24.37 0.74
N HIS A 248 25.72 -24.87 1.40
CA HIS A 248 27.09 -24.69 0.95
C HIS A 248 27.38 -25.39 -0.39
N LYS A 249 26.49 -26.27 -0.88
CA LYS A 249 26.58 -26.90 -2.20
C LYS A 249 25.83 -26.12 -3.29
N GLN A 250 25.07 -25.07 -2.95
CA GLN A 250 24.48 -24.10 -3.90
C GLN A 250 25.38 -22.87 -4.06
N LEU A 251 24.89 -21.74 -4.58
CA LEU A 251 25.74 -20.61 -4.95
C LEU A 251 26.50 -19.99 -3.78
N ARG A 252 27.66 -19.46 -4.15
CA ARG A 252 28.57 -18.63 -3.37
C ARG A 252 28.32 -17.13 -3.65
N PRO A 253 28.86 -16.21 -2.83
CA PRO A 253 28.80 -14.78 -3.09
C PRO A 253 29.43 -14.43 -4.45
N LYS A 254 28.78 -13.56 -5.21
CA LYS A 254 29.24 -13.15 -6.55
C LYS A 254 30.34 -12.08 -6.46
N VAL A 255 31.57 -12.46 -6.76
CA VAL A 255 32.72 -11.54 -6.87
C VAL A 255 32.82 -10.98 -8.29
N ALA A 256 33.12 -9.68 -8.42
CA ALA A 256 33.15 -8.99 -9.72
C ALA A 256 34.29 -9.47 -10.65
N THR A 257 35.40 -9.92 -10.08
CA THR A 257 36.59 -10.33 -10.83
C THR A 257 36.95 -11.78 -10.52
N PHE A 258 37.12 -12.56 -11.58
CA PHE A 258 37.46 -13.99 -11.50
C PHE A 258 38.76 -14.24 -10.72
N ASP A 259 39.78 -13.42 -10.96
CA ASP A 259 41.09 -13.54 -10.28
C ASP A 259 40.96 -13.38 -8.76
N ILE A 260 40.20 -12.41 -8.27
CA ILE A 260 40.00 -12.20 -6.83
C ILE A 260 39.06 -13.28 -6.25
N SER A 261 38.09 -13.74 -7.04
CA SER A 261 37.13 -14.77 -6.65
C SER A 261 37.85 -16.08 -6.30
N ILE A 262 38.54 -16.67 -7.28
CA ILE A 262 39.05 -18.05 -7.19
C ILE A 262 40.46 -18.08 -6.60
N LYS A 263 41.36 -17.15 -6.99
CA LYS A 263 42.75 -17.20 -6.52
C LYS A 263 42.90 -16.79 -5.05
N ASN A 264 42.05 -15.88 -4.57
CA ASN A 264 42.08 -15.38 -3.18
C ASN A 264 40.94 -15.93 -2.31
N GLY A 265 40.07 -16.78 -2.85
CA GLY A 265 39.00 -17.43 -2.09
C GLY A 265 37.92 -16.50 -1.53
N LEU A 266 37.74 -15.30 -2.10
CA LEU A 266 36.78 -14.31 -1.60
C LEU A 266 35.31 -14.75 -1.78
N GLU A 267 35.07 -15.71 -2.68
CA GLU A 267 33.78 -16.37 -2.86
C GLU A 267 33.47 -17.43 -1.80
N VAL A 268 34.41 -17.79 -0.92
CA VAL A 268 34.12 -18.75 0.15
C VAL A 268 33.47 -18.02 1.32
N SER A 269 32.16 -18.26 1.52
CA SER A 269 31.42 -17.71 2.65
C SER A 269 31.93 -18.26 3.99
N LEU A 270 31.67 -17.51 5.08
CA LEU A 270 31.97 -17.98 6.43
C LEU A 270 31.26 -19.31 6.73
N PHE A 271 30.02 -19.44 6.26
CA PHE A 271 29.20 -20.64 6.39
C PHE A 271 29.86 -21.86 5.76
N GLU A 272 30.27 -21.75 4.50
CA GLU A 272 30.94 -22.83 3.80
C GLU A 272 32.29 -23.17 4.44
N ARG A 273 33.10 -22.16 4.77
CA ARG A 273 34.39 -22.38 5.43
C ARG A 273 34.26 -23.13 6.73
N TYR A 274 33.27 -22.80 7.55
CA TYR A 274 33.02 -23.50 8.81
C TYR A 274 32.55 -24.94 8.60
N ILE A 275 31.65 -25.18 7.63
CA ILE A 275 31.19 -26.54 7.33
C ILE A 275 32.33 -27.44 6.86
N LEU A 276 33.21 -26.92 5.99
CA LEU A 276 34.33 -27.69 5.46
C LEU A 276 35.38 -28.03 6.52
N ASN A 277 35.58 -27.14 7.51
CA ASN A 277 36.56 -27.36 8.58
C ASN A 277 35.98 -28.09 9.81
N HIS A 278 34.67 -27.97 10.05
CA HIS A 278 33.97 -28.49 11.23
C HIS A 278 32.61 -29.10 10.86
N PRO A 279 32.57 -30.15 10.01
CA PRO A 279 31.32 -30.75 9.56
C PRO A 279 30.46 -31.29 10.73
N GLU A 280 31.09 -31.71 11.83
CA GLU A 280 30.44 -32.23 13.04
C GLU A 280 29.59 -31.18 13.78
N LYS A 281 29.85 -29.89 13.55
CA LYS A 281 29.11 -28.78 14.18
C LYS A 281 27.89 -28.33 13.36
N CYS A 282 27.72 -28.89 12.16
CA CYS A 282 26.63 -28.52 11.27
C CYS A 282 25.46 -29.49 11.42
N VAL A 283 24.26 -28.94 11.62
CA VAL A 283 23.03 -29.72 11.53
C VAL A 283 22.59 -29.76 10.07
N GLN A 284 22.72 -30.92 9.42
CA GLN A 284 22.27 -31.12 8.05
C GLN A 284 20.84 -31.65 8.02
N LEU A 285 19.89 -30.84 7.53
CA LEU A 285 18.54 -31.28 7.24
C LEU A 285 18.57 -32.25 6.05
N ASN A 286 17.83 -33.36 6.12
CA ASN A 286 17.89 -34.39 5.08
C ASN A 286 16.54 -34.86 4.55
N GLU A 287 15.40 -34.36 5.04
CA GLU A 287 14.09 -34.76 4.52
C GLU A 287 13.52 -33.70 3.59
N GLN A 288 13.44 -34.00 2.30
CA GLN A 288 12.89 -33.10 1.29
C GLN A 288 11.37 -33.29 1.13
N ARG A 289 10.64 -32.20 0.90
CA ARG A 289 9.18 -32.17 0.69
C ARG A 289 8.75 -31.44 -0.60
N ARG A 290 9.69 -31.08 -1.47
CA ARG A 290 9.54 -30.16 -2.62
C ARG A 290 9.33 -30.84 -3.97
N CYS A 291 10.09 -31.87 -4.29
CA CYS A 291 10.11 -32.45 -5.65
C CYS A 291 9.54 -33.86 -5.71
N CYS A 292 9.11 -34.26 -6.91
CA CYS A 292 8.63 -35.62 -7.19
C CYS A 292 9.75 -36.67 -7.00
N LEU A 293 9.35 -37.94 -6.89
CA LEU A 293 10.28 -39.03 -6.57
C LEU A 293 11.38 -39.22 -7.65
N GLU A 294 11.05 -39.07 -8.93
CA GLU A 294 12.04 -39.18 -10.02
C GLU A 294 13.14 -38.11 -9.88
N LEU A 295 12.75 -36.84 -9.70
CA LEU A 295 13.69 -35.73 -9.49
C LEU A 295 14.51 -35.91 -8.23
N PHE A 296 13.86 -36.36 -7.16
CA PHE A 296 14.55 -36.68 -5.91
C PHE A 296 15.66 -37.71 -6.13
N LYS A 297 15.41 -38.80 -6.87
CA LYS A 297 16.42 -39.85 -7.11
C LYS A 297 17.64 -39.32 -7.87
N LEU A 298 17.43 -38.47 -8.89
CA LEU A 298 18.52 -37.78 -9.59
C LEU A 298 19.35 -36.94 -8.60
N ILE A 299 18.67 -36.11 -7.79
CA ILE A 299 19.32 -35.20 -6.84
C ILE A 299 20.05 -35.98 -5.73
N SER A 300 19.45 -37.02 -5.18
CA SER A 300 20.04 -37.81 -4.09
C SER A 300 21.25 -38.61 -4.56
N ASN A 301 21.22 -39.15 -5.78
CA ASN A 301 22.31 -39.98 -6.29
C ASN A 301 23.48 -39.17 -6.82
N VAL A 302 23.25 -37.94 -7.31
CA VAL A 302 24.29 -37.11 -7.92
C VAL A 302 24.78 -35.99 -6.99
N LEU A 303 23.91 -35.36 -6.21
CA LEU A 303 24.24 -34.12 -5.49
C LEU A 303 24.29 -34.29 -3.96
N TYR A 304 23.31 -35.00 -3.40
CA TYR A 304 23.09 -35.10 -1.96
C TYR A 304 22.79 -36.55 -1.52
N LEU A 305 23.83 -37.35 -1.33
CA LEU A 305 23.74 -38.78 -0.99
C LEU A 305 22.89 -39.09 0.25
N ASP A 306 22.88 -38.21 1.27
CA ASP A 306 22.13 -38.42 2.51
C ASP A 306 20.68 -37.92 2.47
N LEU A 307 20.22 -37.39 1.34
CA LEU A 307 18.87 -36.83 1.21
C LEU A 307 17.83 -37.95 1.19
N LYS A 308 16.75 -37.76 1.95
CA LYS A 308 15.59 -38.64 2.09
C LYS A 308 14.36 -37.94 1.55
N ASN A 309 13.45 -38.71 0.95
CA ASN A 309 12.15 -38.22 0.51
C ASN A 309 11.09 -38.47 1.57
N HIS A 310 10.41 -37.43 2.02
CA HIS A 310 9.28 -37.60 2.93
C HIS A 310 8.05 -38.06 2.12
N CYS A 311 7.48 -39.23 2.45
CA CYS A 311 6.40 -39.91 1.71
C CYS A 311 5.11 -39.09 1.49
N SER A 312 4.97 -37.92 2.14
CA SER A 312 3.79 -37.05 2.06
C SER A 312 3.91 -35.91 1.03
N SER A 313 4.94 -35.90 0.17
CA SER A 313 5.04 -34.93 -0.93
C SER A 313 3.89 -35.17 -1.92
N ASN A 314 2.75 -34.52 -1.66
CA ASN A 314 1.50 -34.53 -2.43
C ASN A 314 1.64 -33.98 -3.87
N ILE A 315 2.85 -33.86 -4.40
CA ILE A 315 3.11 -33.48 -5.79
C ILE A 315 2.95 -34.75 -6.63
N LYS A 316 1.70 -35.21 -6.67
CA LYS A 316 1.20 -36.17 -7.64
C LYS A 316 1.00 -35.41 -8.94
N GLY A 317 1.72 -35.80 -9.98
CA GLY A 317 1.46 -35.24 -11.30
C GLY A 317 2.60 -35.51 -12.25
N HIS A 318 2.44 -36.56 -13.05
CA HIS A 318 3.21 -36.78 -14.25
C HIS A 318 3.12 -35.53 -15.16
N VAL A 319 4.20 -35.16 -15.85
CA VAL A 319 4.19 -34.09 -16.86
C VAL A 319 3.35 -34.55 -18.05
N LEU A 320 2.15 -33.99 -18.19
CA LEU A 320 1.22 -34.31 -19.28
C LEU A 320 1.92 -34.25 -20.64
N GLY A 321 1.75 -35.31 -21.42
CA GLY A 321 2.24 -35.41 -22.78
C GLY A 321 3.69 -35.89 -22.92
N CYS A 322 4.34 -36.30 -21.82
CA CYS A 322 5.71 -36.83 -21.81
C CYS A 322 5.72 -38.27 -21.27
N ASP A 323 6.68 -39.10 -21.65
CA ASP A 323 6.74 -40.47 -21.10
C ASP A 323 7.28 -40.53 -19.67
N SER A 324 8.24 -39.66 -19.36
CA SER A 324 8.88 -39.51 -18.04
C SER A 324 8.88 -38.05 -17.60
N ASN A 325 9.05 -37.82 -16.30
CA ASN A 325 9.19 -36.46 -15.76
C ASN A 325 10.60 -35.89 -15.99
N ILE A 326 11.57 -36.75 -16.27
CA ILE A 326 12.94 -36.35 -16.58
C ILE A 326 13.31 -36.89 -17.97
N GLN A 327 13.76 -36.00 -18.85
CA GLN A 327 14.34 -36.39 -20.14
C GLN A 327 15.59 -35.57 -20.42
N VAL A 328 16.62 -36.26 -20.90
CA VAL A 328 17.92 -35.68 -21.23
C VAL A 328 18.13 -35.80 -22.74
N PHE A 329 17.92 -34.70 -23.44
CA PHE A 329 18.13 -34.58 -24.88
C PHE A 329 19.61 -34.29 -25.16
N ASN A 330 20.34 -35.33 -25.56
CA ASN A 330 21.74 -35.28 -25.90
C ASN A 330 21.96 -35.01 -27.40
N HIS A 331 22.73 -33.98 -27.73
CA HIS A 331 23.08 -33.64 -29.11
C HIS A 331 24.54 -33.21 -29.24
N SER A 332 24.99 -33.03 -30.49
CA SER A 332 26.34 -32.56 -30.83
C SER A 332 26.35 -31.26 -31.63
N PHE A 333 25.21 -30.56 -31.78
CA PHE A 333 25.16 -29.26 -32.47
C PHE A 333 26.07 -28.22 -31.82
N ARG A 334 26.70 -27.39 -32.65
CA ARG A 334 27.74 -26.43 -32.27
C ARG A 334 27.16 -25.21 -31.55
N GLU A 335 27.93 -24.66 -30.61
CA GLU A 335 27.64 -23.38 -29.95
C GLU A 335 28.10 -22.18 -30.80
N GLU A 336 27.34 -21.08 -30.75
CA GLU A 336 27.59 -19.82 -31.45
C GLU A 336 27.94 -18.69 -30.46
N GLY A 337 28.42 -17.55 -30.99
CA GLY A 337 28.70 -16.32 -30.22
C GLY A 337 30.05 -16.27 -29.50
N ASP A 338 30.33 -15.14 -28.85
CA ASP A 338 31.60 -14.88 -28.14
C ASP A 338 31.67 -15.52 -26.75
N LEU A 339 32.83 -15.44 -26.09
CA LEU A 339 33.10 -16.03 -24.77
C LEU A 339 32.04 -15.71 -23.69
N PHE A 340 31.49 -14.50 -23.68
CA PHE A 340 30.51 -14.05 -22.67
C PHE A 340 29.04 -14.11 -23.14
N SER A 341 28.81 -14.38 -24.42
CA SER A 341 27.49 -14.37 -25.05
C SER A 341 27.25 -15.64 -25.86
N LYS A 342 27.61 -16.78 -25.28
CA LYS A 342 27.36 -18.09 -25.90
C LYS A 342 25.88 -18.38 -26.02
N CYS A 343 25.49 -18.88 -27.18
CA CYS A 343 24.17 -19.40 -27.47
C CYS A 343 24.28 -20.68 -28.30
N ASN A 344 23.20 -21.45 -28.34
CA ASN A 344 23.03 -22.61 -29.19
C ASN A 344 21.63 -22.51 -29.78
N SER A 345 21.57 -22.22 -31.08
CA SER A 345 20.34 -21.98 -31.83
C SER A 345 19.41 -23.19 -31.77
N PHE A 346 19.96 -24.38 -32.00
CA PHE A 346 19.24 -25.66 -31.91
C PHE A 346 18.61 -25.87 -30.52
N GLU A 347 19.37 -25.68 -29.44
CA GLU A 347 18.82 -25.83 -28.08
C GLU A 347 17.71 -24.83 -27.78
N ALA A 348 17.84 -23.59 -28.27
CA ALA A 348 16.85 -22.56 -28.04
C ALA A 348 15.53 -22.87 -28.75
N GLU A 349 15.59 -23.25 -30.02
CA GLU A 349 14.41 -23.67 -30.78
C GLU A 349 13.73 -24.90 -30.18
N MET A 350 14.51 -25.91 -29.78
CA MET A 350 14.00 -27.09 -29.09
C MET A 350 13.32 -26.74 -27.76
N SER A 351 13.90 -25.82 -26.99
CA SER A 351 13.35 -25.39 -25.70
C SER A 351 11.99 -24.69 -25.87
N VAL A 352 11.90 -23.77 -26.85
CA VAL A 352 10.65 -23.04 -27.15
C VAL A 352 9.59 -24.00 -27.69
N ALA A 353 9.94 -24.86 -28.64
CA ALA A 353 9.00 -25.81 -29.22
C ALA A 353 8.48 -26.82 -28.18
N LEU A 354 9.33 -27.28 -27.26
CA LEU A 354 8.92 -28.12 -26.13
C LEU A 354 7.98 -27.38 -25.19
N ALA A 355 8.28 -26.13 -24.84
CA ALA A 355 7.40 -25.32 -24.00
C ALA A 355 6.02 -25.11 -24.65
N GLU A 356 5.96 -24.80 -25.94
CA GLU A 356 4.70 -24.67 -26.69
C GLU A 356 3.92 -25.99 -26.68
N TYR A 357 4.59 -27.11 -26.90
CA TYR A 357 3.98 -28.44 -26.83
C TYR A 357 3.38 -28.72 -25.45
N LEU A 358 4.10 -28.41 -24.37
CA LEU A 358 3.62 -28.61 -23.00
C LEU A 358 2.41 -27.73 -22.69
N VAL A 359 2.41 -26.46 -23.13
CA VAL A 359 1.25 -25.58 -22.98
C VAL A 359 0.04 -26.13 -23.75
N ARG A 360 0.26 -26.60 -24.99
CA ARG A 360 -0.78 -27.30 -25.75
C ARG A 360 -1.26 -28.56 -25.03
N CYS A 361 -0.39 -29.29 -24.33
CA CYS A 361 -0.78 -30.47 -23.55
C CYS A 361 -1.62 -30.19 -22.30
N GLY A 362 -1.84 -28.92 -21.94
CA GLY A 362 -2.66 -28.53 -20.80
C GLY A 362 -1.89 -27.96 -19.61
N HIS A 363 -0.61 -27.64 -19.76
CA HIS A 363 0.14 -26.91 -18.73
C HIS A 363 -0.06 -25.40 -18.89
N ARG A 364 -0.05 -24.65 -17.79
CA ARG A 364 -0.09 -23.18 -17.84
C ARG A 364 1.31 -22.63 -18.09
N GLU A 365 1.42 -21.51 -18.81
CA GLU A 365 2.72 -20.87 -19.09
C GLU A 365 3.52 -20.59 -17.81
N GLN A 366 2.84 -20.21 -16.73
CA GLN A 366 3.47 -19.89 -15.45
C GLN A 366 4.04 -21.13 -14.72
N GLU A 367 3.62 -22.34 -15.10
CA GLU A 367 4.13 -23.61 -14.56
C GLU A 367 5.44 -24.04 -15.22
N ILE A 368 5.86 -23.35 -16.30
CA ILE A 368 7.04 -23.67 -17.09
C ILE A 368 8.07 -22.53 -16.98
N THR A 369 9.34 -22.89 -16.82
CA THR A 369 10.45 -21.93 -16.93
C THR A 369 11.57 -22.51 -17.78
N ILE A 370 12.07 -21.68 -18.70
CA ILE A 370 13.26 -21.99 -19.49
C ILE A 370 14.47 -21.35 -18.81
N LEU A 371 15.44 -22.18 -18.43
CA LEU A 371 16.69 -21.76 -17.81
C LEU A 371 17.87 -21.98 -18.75
N SER A 372 18.85 -21.08 -18.68
CA SER A 372 20.16 -21.31 -19.28
C SER A 372 21.30 -20.80 -18.41
N ALA A 373 22.48 -21.38 -18.58
CA ALA A 373 23.71 -20.92 -17.94
C ALA A 373 24.22 -19.58 -18.52
N TYR A 374 23.86 -19.25 -19.77
CA TYR A 374 24.48 -18.15 -20.51
C TYR A 374 23.47 -17.05 -20.83
N LYS A 375 23.87 -15.79 -20.58
CA LYS A 375 23.03 -14.63 -20.90
C LYS A 375 22.75 -14.53 -22.40
N GLY A 376 23.73 -14.84 -23.25
CA GLY A 376 23.55 -14.88 -24.70
C GLY A 376 22.41 -15.80 -25.14
N GLN A 377 22.31 -17.00 -24.53
CA GLN A 377 21.20 -17.93 -24.78
C GLN A 377 19.86 -17.39 -24.29
N VAL A 378 19.82 -16.75 -23.12
CA VAL A 378 18.59 -16.12 -22.60
C VAL A 378 18.11 -15.00 -23.53
N ASP A 379 19.03 -14.16 -24.00
CA ASP A 379 18.69 -13.06 -24.92
C ASP A 379 18.23 -13.62 -26.28
N TYR A 380 18.82 -14.72 -26.76
CA TYR A 380 18.40 -15.40 -27.98
C TYR A 380 17.03 -16.07 -27.85
N LEU A 381 16.78 -16.81 -26.76
CA LEU A 381 15.47 -17.40 -26.43
C LEU A 381 14.37 -16.33 -26.40
N LYS A 382 14.63 -15.18 -25.79
CA LYS A 382 13.69 -14.06 -25.73
C LYS A 382 13.37 -13.47 -27.10
N ARG A 383 14.32 -13.49 -28.04
CA ARG A 383 14.08 -13.03 -29.43
C ARG A 383 13.17 -14.00 -30.17
N ILE A 384 13.43 -15.31 -30.11
CA ILE A 384 12.56 -16.32 -30.75
C ILE A 384 11.16 -16.27 -30.16
N LEU A 385 11.04 -16.03 -28.85
CA LEU A 385 9.75 -15.94 -28.17
C LEU A 385 8.86 -14.80 -28.69
N GLN A 386 9.43 -13.71 -29.22
CA GLN A 386 8.65 -12.59 -29.79
C GLN A 386 7.76 -13.03 -30.97
N GLU A 387 8.11 -14.14 -31.63
CA GLU A 387 7.36 -14.70 -32.75
C GLU A 387 6.25 -15.67 -32.28
N SER A 388 6.26 -16.10 -31.02
CA SER A 388 5.27 -17.03 -30.48
C SER A 388 4.02 -16.31 -29.96
N ASN A 389 2.85 -16.74 -30.43
CA ASN A 389 1.57 -16.24 -29.94
C ASN A 389 1.09 -16.93 -28.66
N ILE A 390 1.71 -18.06 -28.29
CA ILE A 390 1.28 -18.96 -27.21
C ILE A 390 2.02 -18.68 -25.90
N LEU A 391 3.31 -18.33 -25.96
CA LEU A 391 4.18 -18.22 -24.78
C LEU A 391 4.46 -16.76 -24.43
N ARG A 392 3.43 -15.96 -24.16
CA ARG A 392 3.60 -14.50 -23.95
C ARG A 392 4.25 -14.18 -22.61
N ASP A 393 3.90 -14.93 -21.56
CA ASP A 393 4.29 -14.65 -20.17
C ASP A 393 5.22 -15.73 -19.59
N ILE A 394 5.77 -16.61 -20.42
CA ILE A 394 6.70 -17.65 -19.96
C ILE A 394 7.98 -17.04 -19.36
N GLN A 395 8.46 -17.64 -18.28
CA GLN A 395 9.68 -17.17 -17.62
C GLN A 395 10.94 -17.71 -18.30
N ILE A 396 11.81 -16.80 -18.74
CA ILE A 396 13.15 -17.13 -19.29
C ILE A 396 14.21 -16.38 -18.49
N GLN A 397 15.10 -17.11 -17.81
CA GLN A 397 16.14 -16.52 -16.96
C GLN A 397 17.44 -17.31 -16.96
N THR A 398 18.51 -16.67 -16.49
CA THR A 398 19.75 -17.38 -16.18
C THR A 398 19.61 -18.16 -14.87
N VAL A 399 20.32 -19.29 -14.76
CA VAL A 399 20.32 -20.12 -13.52
C VAL A 399 20.66 -19.28 -12.28
N ASP A 400 21.67 -18.39 -12.39
CA ASP A 400 22.12 -17.50 -11.31
C ASP A 400 21.05 -16.49 -10.83
N ASN A 401 20.07 -16.16 -11.68
CA ASN A 401 19.00 -15.21 -11.36
C ASN A 401 17.72 -15.90 -10.89
N PHE A 402 17.61 -17.22 -11.13
CA PHE A 402 16.48 -18.04 -10.72
C PHE A 402 16.67 -18.70 -9.35
N GLN A 403 17.72 -18.33 -8.62
CA GLN A 403 17.97 -18.82 -7.28
C GLN A 403 16.87 -18.43 -6.29
N GLY A 404 16.63 -19.27 -5.29
CA GLY A 404 15.52 -19.12 -4.33
C GLY A 404 14.14 -19.37 -4.93
N ARG A 405 14.00 -19.38 -6.26
CA ARG A 405 12.78 -19.71 -6.99
C ARG A 405 12.74 -21.18 -7.39
N GLU A 406 11.54 -21.63 -7.71
CA GLU A 406 11.23 -22.97 -8.17
C GLU A 406 10.03 -22.89 -9.12
N ASN A 407 9.91 -23.87 -10.02
CA ASN A 407 8.72 -24.03 -10.85
C ASN A 407 8.38 -25.51 -11.03
N ASP A 408 7.17 -25.79 -11.50
CA ASP A 408 6.69 -27.14 -11.72
C ASP A 408 7.52 -27.84 -12.81
N ILE A 409 7.74 -27.16 -13.94
CA ILE A 409 8.51 -27.68 -15.07
C ILE A 409 9.68 -26.75 -15.39
N ILE A 410 10.88 -27.33 -15.46
CA ILE A 410 12.10 -26.62 -15.87
C ILE A 410 12.62 -27.24 -17.18
N ILE A 411 12.83 -26.39 -18.17
CA ILE A 411 13.56 -26.72 -19.40
C ILE A 411 14.93 -26.05 -19.29
N LEU A 412 16.01 -26.84 -19.25
CA LEU A 412 17.36 -26.35 -19.05
C LEU A 412 18.20 -26.53 -20.32
N SER A 413 18.60 -25.40 -20.94
CA SER A 413 19.53 -25.35 -22.07
C SER A 413 20.97 -25.15 -21.58
N LEU A 414 21.84 -26.09 -21.91
CA LEU A 414 23.24 -26.16 -21.44
C LEU A 414 24.23 -25.44 -22.37
N VAL A 415 23.90 -25.26 -23.64
CA VAL A 415 24.60 -24.49 -24.68
C VAL A 415 25.92 -25.10 -25.16
N ARG A 416 26.75 -25.59 -24.24
CA ARG A 416 28.16 -25.90 -24.52
C ARG A 416 28.34 -27.22 -25.27
N SER A 417 29.13 -27.18 -26.35
CA SER A 417 29.26 -28.34 -27.26
C SER A 417 30.64 -28.55 -27.91
N GLU A 418 31.56 -27.57 -27.91
CA GLU A 418 32.79 -27.69 -28.73
C GLU A 418 34.10 -27.07 -28.20
N LYS A 419 34.18 -26.54 -26.96
CA LYS A 419 35.43 -25.93 -26.44
C LYS A 419 36.09 -26.76 -25.34
N GLU A 420 37.41 -26.57 -25.15
CA GLU A 420 38.17 -27.22 -24.07
C GLU A 420 37.60 -26.95 -22.68
N THR A 421 36.99 -25.77 -22.46
CA THR A 421 36.40 -25.37 -21.18
C THR A 421 34.89 -25.25 -21.28
N ILE A 422 34.16 -25.82 -20.32
CA ILE A 422 32.68 -25.75 -20.26
C ILE A 422 32.18 -24.52 -19.46
N GLY A 423 33.09 -23.63 -19.05
CA GLY A 423 32.79 -22.33 -18.44
C GLY A 423 31.90 -22.45 -17.20
N PHE A 424 30.77 -21.74 -17.19
CA PHE A 424 29.78 -21.75 -16.10
C PHE A 424 29.44 -23.17 -15.59
N LEU A 425 29.36 -24.14 -16.51
CA LEU A 425 28.94 -25.50 -16.22
C LEU A 425 30.01 -26.35 -15.52
N SER A 426 31.24 -25.86 -15.38
CA SER A 426 32.27 -26.55 -14.57
C SER A 426 32.13 -26.29 -13.07
N ILE A 427 31.34 -25.29 -12.68
CA ILE A 427 31.16 -24.90 -11.28
C ILE A 427 30.04 -25.74 -10.67
N SER A 428 30.39 -26.67 -9.79
CA SER A 428 29.48 -27.61 -9.11
C SER A 428 28.28 -26.92 -8.43
N HIS A 429 28.51 -25.78 -7.78
CA HIS A 429 27.48 -24.99 -7.11
C HIS A 429 26.36 -24.55 -8.06
N ARG A 430 26.70 -24.19 -9.30
CA ARG A 430 25.75 -23.72 -10.31
C ARG A 430 24.96 -24.87 -10.94
N VAL A 431 25.63 -26.01 -11.16
CA VAL A 431 24.97 -27.25 -11.60
C VAL A 431 23.94 -27.70 -10.57
N THR A 432 24.29 -27.63 -9.28
CA THR A 432 23.39 -27.97 -8.17
C THR A 432 22.14 -27.08 -8.17
N VAL A 433 22.28 -25.78 -8.40
CA VAL A 433 21.10 -24.91 -8.55
C VAL A 433 20.27 -25.33 -9.75
N ALA A 434 20.87 -25.47 -10.93
CA ALA A 434 20.20 -25.82 -12.17
C ALA A 434 19.34 -27.09 -12.06
N LEU A 435 19.86 -28.16 -11.47
CA LEU A 435 19.17 -29.45 -11.36
C LEU A 435 18.08 -29.49 -10.28
N THR A 436 18.00 -28.47 -9.41
CA THR A 436 17.15 -28.50 -8.21
C THR A 436 16.01 -27.47 -8.24
N ARG A 437 15.76 -26.84 -9.39
CA ARG A 437 14.70 -25.84 -9.57
C ARG A 437 13.33 -26.43 -9.89
N ALA A 438 13.29 -27.66 -10.41
CA ALA A 438 12.06 -28.34 -10.82
C ALA A 438 11.36 -29.00 -9.63
N ARG A 439 10.03 -28.90 -9.59
CA ARG A 439 9.18 -29.63 -8.62
C ARG A 439 8.59 -30.90 -9.23
N ARG A 440 8.25 -30.88 -10.53
CA ARG A 440 7.61 -31.99 -11.24
C ARG A 440 8.44 -32.50 -12.40
N GLY A 441 8.81 -31.64 -13.36
CA GLY A 441 9.46 -32.03 -14.61
C GLY A 441 10.80 -31.32 -14.85
N LEU A 442 11.81 -32.06 -15.31
CA LEU A 442 13.12 -31.53 -15.71
C LEU A 442 13.51 -32.03 -17.10
N PHE A 443 13.63 -31.12 -18.05
CA PHE A 443 14.05 -31.41 -19.41
C PHE A 443 15.43 -30.78 -19.65
N LEU A 444 16.45 -31.62 -19.80
CA LEU A 444 17.82 -31.17 -20.08
C LEU A 444 18.08 -31.22 -21.58
N ILE A 445 18.60 -30.14 -22.16
CA ILE A 445 18.98 -30.07 -23.58
C ILE A 445 20.44 -29.63 -23.65
N GLY A 446 21.31 -30.48 -24.21
CA GLY A 446 22.73 -30.15 -24.33
C GLY A 446 23.60 -31.32 -24.76
N ASN A 447 24.90 -31.04 -24.94
CA ASN A 447 25.90 -32.08 -25.22
C ASN A 447 26.44 -32.72 -23.93
N ILE A 448 25.64 -33.62 -23.34
CA ILE A 448 25.97 -34.30 -22.08
C ILE A 448 27.24 -35.16 -22.19
N ASN A 449 27.50 -35.72 -23.37
CA ASN A 449 28.72 -36.47 -23.62
C ASN A 449 29.96 -35.59 -23.41
N HIS A 450 29.99 -34.42 -24.05
CA HIS A 450 31.08 -33.46 -23.91
C HIS A 450 31.19 -32.92 -22.47
N LEU A 451 30.06 -32.61 -21.83
CA LEU A 451 30.06 -32.12 -20.45
C LEU A 451 30.60 -33.16 -19.46
N GLY A 452 30.24 -34.44 -19.63
CA GLY A 452 30.72 -35.53 -18.78
C GLY A 452 32.22 -35.80 -18.90
N GLU A 453 32.81 -35.58 -20.07
CA GLU A 453 34.28 -35.68 -20.25
C GLU A 453 35.04 -34.58 -19.49
N LYS A 454 34.40 -33.42 -19.26
CA LYS A 454 35.04 -32.23 -18.71
C LYS A 454 34.72 -31.98 -17.23
N SER A 455 33.73 -32.68 -16.66
CA SER A 455 33.29 -32.44 -15.29
C SER A 455 32.75 -33.70 -14.64
N SER A 456 33.24 -33.98 -13.42
CA SER A 456 32.83 -35.14 -12.63
C SER A 456 31.32 -35.17 -12.37
N ILE A 457 30.73 -34.03 -12.00
CA ILE A 457 29.30 -33.95 -11.69
C ILE A 457 28.44 -34.24 -12.93
N TRP A 458 28.84 -33.74 -14.10
CA TRP A 458 28.14 -34.04 -15.36
C TRP A 458 28.37 -35.48 -15.80
N ASN A 459 29.50 -36.09 -15.45
CA ASN A 459 29.74 -37.51 -15.68
C ASN A 459 28.84 -38.39 -14.81
N GLU A 460 28.59 -37.98 -13.56
CA GLU A 460 27.62 -38.63 -12.68
C GLU A 460 26.19 -38.46 -13.21
N VAL A 461 25.81 -37.25 -13.64
CA VAL A 461 24.52 -37.01 -14.33
C VAL A 461 24.40 -37.92 -15.56
N LYS A 462 25.43 -38.01 -16.40
CA LYS A 462 25.45 -38.87 -17.59
C LYS A 462 25.28 -40.33 -17.22
N SER A 463 26.05 -40.83 -16.25
CA SER A 463 26.02 -42.22 -15.80
C SER A 463 24.64 -42.60 -15.24
N TYR A 464 24.06 -41.75 -14.39
CA TYR A 464 22.71 -41.92 -13.88
C TYR A 464 21.68 -41.88 -15.00
N SER A 465 21.83 -40.97 -15.97
CA SER A 465 20.88 -40.83 -17.08
C SER A 465 20.88 -42.05 -18.01
N ILE A 466 22.03 -42.69 -18.19
CA ILE A 466 22.16 -43.96 -18.93
C ILE A 466 21.50 -45.09 -18.12
N GLN A 467 21.78 -45.18 -16.82
CA GLN A 467 21.24 -46.22 -15.95
C GLN A 467 19.71 -46.22 -15.91
N GLU A 468 19.08 -45.05 -15.80
CA GLU A 468 17.62 -44.91 -15.76
C GLU A 468 16.98 -44.80 -17.16
N ASN A 469 17.78 -44.92 -18.23
CA ASN A 469 17.32 -44.81 -19.62
C ASN A 469 16.55 -43.52 -19.94
N ILE A 470 16.99 -42.40 -19.37
CA ILE A 470 16.39 -41.07 -19.55
C ILE A 470 17.18 -40.18 -20.53
N ILE A 471 18.32 -40.66 -21.03
CA ILE A 471 19.14 -39.97 -22.04
C ILE A 471 18.87 -40.49 -23.45
N SER A 472 18.62 -39.58 -24.39
CA SER A 472 18.39 -39.91 -25.80
C SER A 472 18.71 -38.71 -26.70
N ASN A 473 18.86 -38.95 -28.00
CA ASN A 473 18.88 -37.89 -29.01
C ASN A 473 17.47 -37.50 -29.49
N LYS A 474 16.42 -37.98 -28.82
CA LYS A 474 15.02 -37.69 -29.10
C LYS A 474 14.23 -37.46 -27.82
N PHE A 475 13.27 -36.54 -27.84
CA PHE A 475 12.24 -36.50 -26.81
C PHE A 475 11.16 -37.55 -27.10
N ASN A 476 10.76 -38.28 -26.07
CA ASN A 476 9.67 -39.24 -26.11
C ASN A 476 8.42 -38.58 -25.50
N LEU A 477 7.52 -38.16 -26.39
CA LEU A 477 6.31 -37.44 -26.08
C LEU A 477 5.09 -38.25 -26.54
N HIS A 478 3.91 -37.97 -26.02
CA HIS A 478 2.68 -38.65 -26.43
C HIS A 478 1.46 -37.74 -26.26
N CYS A 479 0.37 -38.05 -26.96
CA CYS A 479 -0.89 -37.34 -26.75
C CYS A 479 -1.44 -37.62 -25.33
N PRO A 480 -1.70 -36.60 -24.48
CA PRO A 480 -2.16 -36.81 -23.10
C PRO A 480 -3.44 -37.68 -22.98
N ASN A 481 -4.31 -37.64 -23.98
CA ASN A 481 -5.54 -38.45 -24.01
C ASN A 481 -5.36 -39.83 -24.65
N HIS A 482 -4.34 -40.01 -25.51
CA HIS A 482 -4.13 -41.22 -26.33
C HIS A 482 -2.72 -41.79 -26.14
N LYS A 483 -2.28 -41.88 -24.88
CA LYS A 483 -0.90 -42.27 -24.51
C LYS A 483 -0.43 -43.56 -25.18
N ASN A 484 -1.32 -44.53 -25.35
CA ASN A 484 -0.98 -45.84 -25.90
C ASN A 484 -1.04 -45.90 -27.44
N GLU A 485 -1.73 -44.94 -28.08
CA GLU A 485 -1.93 -44.98 -29.54
C GLU A 485 -1.10 -43.93 -30.27
N THR A 486 -0.84 -42.78 -29.66
CA THR A 486 -0.14 -41.65 -30.30
C THR A 486 1.08 -41.23 -29.51
N SER A 487 2.25 -41.72 -29.93
CA SER A 487 3.57 -41.30 -29.42
C SER A 487 4.37 -40.57 -30.50
N PHE A 488 5.17 -39.60 -30.08
CA PHE A 488 6.00 -38.77 -30.93
C PHE A 488 7.46 -38.89 -30.47
N LYS A 489 8.35 -39.15 -31.42
CA LYS A 489 9.80 -39.15 -31.20
C LYS A 489 10.40 -37.93 -31.88
N ILE A 490 10.61 -36.88 -31.10
CA ILE A 490 11.05 -35.57 -31.60
C ILE A 490 12.57 -35.52 -31.61
N SER A 491 13.17 -35.28 -32.78
CA SER A 491 14.62 -35.12 -32.95
C SER A 491 15.00 -33.66 -33.26
N SER A 492 14.05 -32.85 -33.73
CA SER A 492 14.25 -31.44 -34.09
C SER A 492 13.04 -30.56 -33.75
N SER A 493 13.23 -29.24 -33.76
CA SER A 493 12.17 -28.25 -33.50
C SER A 493 11.00 -28.35 -34.49
N ILE A 494 11.29 -28.79 -35.72
CA ILE A 494 10.32 -28.95 -36.81
C ILE A 494 9.37 -30.12 -36.52
N ASP A 495 9.85 -31.19 -35.88
CA ASP A 495 9.07 -32.39 -35.61
C ASP A 495 7.87 -32.11 -34.68
N PHE A 496 7.95 -31.05 -33.86
CA PHE A 496 6.84 -30.60 -33.00
C PHE A 496 5.62 -30.12 -33.81
N LYS A 497 5.82 -29.62 -35.04
CA LYS A 497 4.70 -29.23 -35.92
C LYS A 497 3.92 -30.46 -36.40
N SER A 498 4.62 -31.58 -36.61
CA SER A 498 4.02 -32.87 -36.94
C SER A 498 3.51 -33.65 -35.72
N ALA A 499 3.87 -33.24 -34.50
CA ALA A 499 3.43 -33.86 -33.25
C ALA A 499 1.98 -33.49 -32.91
N SER A 500 1.04 -34.02 -33.69
CA SER A 500 -0.39 -33.81 -33.52
C SER A 500 -1.11 -35.15 -33.40
N CYS A 501 -2.19 -35.20 -32.62
CA CYS A 501 -3.04 -36.38 -32.54
C CYS A 501 -4.23 -36.20 -33.49
N SER A 502 -4.58 -37.27 -34.22
CA SER A 502 -5.69 -37.29 -35.18
C SER A 502 -6.81 -38.26 -34.76
N MET A 503 -6.72 -38.81 -33.55
CA MET A 503 -7.72 -39.70 -32.98
C MET A 503 -8.94 -38.91 -32.51
N ILE A 504 -10.08 -39.56 -32.31
CA ILE A 504 -11.25 -38.92 -31.69
C ILE A 504 -10.99 -38.76 -30.20
N CYS A 505 -11.21 -37.58 -29.63
CA CYS A 505 -10.85 -37.23 -28.25
C CYS A 505 -11.32 -38.23 -27.19
N GLY A 506 -12.54 -38.74 -27.27
CA GLY A 506 -13.03 -39.79 -26.36
C GLY A 506 -13.19 -39.36 -24.90
N PHE A 507 -12.95 -38.09 -24.55
CA PHE A 507 -13.02 -37.60 -23.17
C PHE A 507 -14.45 -37.69 -22.63
N LYS A 508 -14.62 -38.34 -21.47
CA LYS A 508 -15.92 -38.48 -20.81
C LYS A 508 -16.16 -37.31 -19.86
N TYR A 509 -17.10 -36.43 -20.20
CA TYR A 509 -17.50 -35.32 -19.35
C TYR A 509 -18.06 -35.87 -18.02
N LYS A 510 -17.36 -35.63 -16.90
CA LYS A 510 -17.74 -36.16 -15.57
C LYS A 510 -19.18 -35.84 -15.16
N ASN A 511 -19.66 -34.68 -15.61
CA ASN A 511 -20.89 -34.07 -15.14
C ASN A 511 -22.15 -34.48 -15.90
N CYS A 512 -22.02 -34.91 -17.16
CA CYS A 512 -23.15 -35.39 -17.97
C CYS A 512 -22.96 -36.81 -18.50
N GLY A 513 -21.75 -37.38 -18.42
CA GLY A 513 -21.43 -38.72 -18.88
C GLY A 513 -21.27 -38.87 -20.39
N HIS A 514 -21.50 -37.81 -21.17
CA HIS A 514 -21.25 -37.83 -22.62
C HIS A 514 -19.76 -37.91 -22.94
N THR A 515 -19.48 -38.37 -24.16
CA THR A 515 -18.12 -38.55 -24.68
C THR A 515 -17.83 -37.51 -25.75
N CYS A 516 -16.68 -36.85 -25.68
CA CYS A 516 -16.24 -35.90 -26.69
C CYS A 516 -15.96 -36.60 -28.02
N LYS A 517 -16.63 -36.14 -29.10
CA LYS A 517 -16.52 -36.69 -30.46
C LYS A 517 -15.65 -35.86 -31.39
N ARG A 518 -15.02 -34.78 -30.89
CA ARG A 518 -14.13 -33.93 -31.70
C ARG A 518 -12.80 -34.63 -31.95
N SER A 519 -12.09 -34.23 -33.00
CA SER A 519 -10.69 -34.60 -33.22
C SER A 519 -9.84 -34.17 -32.02
N CYS A 520 -8.94 -35.03 -31.59
CA CYS A 520 -8.05 -34.80 -30.46
C CYS A 520 -6.89 -33.90 -30.88
N GLU A 521 -7.16 -32.63 -31.10
CA GLU A 521 -6.08 -31.66 -31.24
C GLU A 521 -5.48 -31.39 -29.85
N LEU A 522 -4.16 -31.20 -29.74
CA LEU A 522 -3.54 -30.92 -28.43
C LEU A 522 -4.16 -29.66 -27.80
N SER A 523 -4.53 -28.65 -28.59
CA SER A 523 -5.32 -27.49 -28.17
C SER A 523 -6.70 -27.83 -27.56
N HIS A 524 -7.25 -29.01 -27.84
CA HIS A 524 -8.58 -29.48 -27.45
C HIS A 524 -8.55 -30.37 -26.17
N LEU A 525 -7.59 -30.15 -25.27
CA LEU A 525 -7.49 -30.91 -24.02
C LEU A 525 -8.35 -30.31 -22.88
N TRP A 526 -8.64 -29.00 -22.95
CA TRP A 526 -9.38 -28.26 -21.94
C TRP A 526 -10.91 -28.39 -22.09
N HIS A 527 -11.46 -29.47 -21.54
CA HIS A 527 -12.92 -29.68 -21.51
C HIS A 527 -13.63 -28.91 -20.39
N GLU A 528 -12.87 -28.26 -19.49
CA GLU A 528 -13.38 -27.45 -18.37
C GLU A 528 -13.71 -26.01 -18.79
N ASP A 529 -12.95 -25.42 -19.74
CA ASP A 529 -13.09 -24.01 -20.12
C ASP A 529 -13.76 -23.77 -21.50
N ASP A 530 -13.59 -24.67 -22.50
CA ASP A 530 -13.95 -24.38 -23.90
C ASP A 530 -15.10 -25.21 -24.51
N GLY A 531 -15.76 -26.08 -23.74
CA GLY A 531 -16.63 -27.11 -24.34
C GLY A 531 -17.92 -27.42 -23.61
N LEU A 532 -18.96 -26.59 -23.77
CA LEU A 532 -20.33 -27.04 -23.53
C LEU A 532 -20.59 -28.32 -24.33
N CYS A 533 -21.05 -29.36 -23.66
CA CYS A 533 -21.37 -30.62 -24.30
C CYS A 533 -22.43 -30.38 -25.40
N THR A 534 -22.10 -30.68 -26.65
CA THR A 534 -23.00 -30.43 -27.78
C THR A 534 -24.06 -31.52 -27.96
N ASP A 535 -23.93 -32.64 -27.25
CA ASP A 535 -24.87 -33.76 -27.32
C ASP A 535 -26.19 -33.43 -26.60
N PRO A 536 -27.31 -34.05 -27.01
CA PRO A 536 -28.60 -33.83 -26.36
C PRO A 536 -28.60 -34.27 -24.90
N CYS A 537 -29.26 -33.53 -24.01
CA CYS A 537 -29.26 -33.83 -22.59
C CYS A 537 -29.95 -35.17 -22.27
N SER A 538 -29.25 -36.07 -21.59
CA SER A 538 -29.75 -37.39 -21.17
C SER A 538 -30.09 -37.49 -19.67
N ILE A 539 -29.96 -36.38 -18.94
CA ILE A 539 -30.21 -36.32 -17.48
C ILE A 539 -31.69 -36.60 -17.20
N LYS A 540 -31.96 -37.49 -16.24
CA LYS A 540 -33.31 -37.80 -15.77
C LYS A 540 -33.70 -36.92 -14.58
N CYS A 541 -34.95 -36.43 -14.53
CA CYS A 541 -35.46 -35.77 -13.33
C CYS A 541 -35.60 -36.76 -12.16
N LYS A 542 -35.93 -36.26 -10.96
CA LYS A 542 -36.13 -37.08 -9.75
C LYS A 542 -37.16 -38.22 -9.90
N PHE A 543 -38.01 -38.15 -10.92
CA PHE A 543 -39.05 -39.13 -11.24
C PHE A 543 -38.78 -39.90 -12.53
N GLY A 544 -37.56 -39.87 -13.06
CA GLY A 544 -37.12 -40.74 -14.17
C GLY A 544 -37.37 -40.20 -15.59
N HIS A 545 -37.91 -39.00 -15.77
CA HIS A 545 -38.12 -38.41 -17.10
C HIS A 545 -36.86 -37.80 -17.68
N VAL A 546 -36.55 -38.11 -18.95
CA VAL A 546 -35.41 -37.54 -19.68
C VAL A 546 -35.62 -36.05 -19.94
N CYS A 547 -34.58 -35.24 -19.73
CA CYS A 547 -34.59 -33.81 -19.96
C CYS A 547 -34.94 -33.45 -21.40
N SER A 548 -35.84 -32.48 -21.59
CA SER A 548 -36.24 -31.95 -22.90
C SER A 548 -35.45 -30.70 -23.32
N GLY A 549 -34.48 -30.25 -22.53
CA GLY A 549 -33.75 -28.99 -22.68
C GLY A 549 -32.79 -28.87 -23.87
N GLY A 550 -32.90 -29.73 -24.89
CA GLY A 550 -32.05 -29.69 -26.07
C GLY A 550 -30.61 -30.11 -25.77
N LYS A 551 -29.66 -29.16 -25.90
CA LYS A 551 -28.21 -29.41 -25.74
C LYS A 551 -27.80 -29.56 -24.27
N CYS A 552 -26.79 -30.37 -24.02
CA CYS A 552 -26.28 -30.62 -22.68
C CYS A 552 -25.40 -29.47 -22.17
N HIS A 553 -25.84 -28.73 -21.16
CA HIS A 553 -25.06 -27.61 -20.60
C HIS A 553 -23.93 -28.02 -19.65
N GLY A 554 -23.57 -29.31 -19.58
CA GLY A 554 -22.47 -29.82 -18.77
C GLY A 554 -22.46 -29.29 -17.33
N SER A 555 -23.46 -29.62 -16.51
CA SER A 555 -23.67 -29.24 -15.08
C SER A 555 -23.47 -27.80 -14.60
N PHE A 556 -22.88 -26.88 -15.36
CA PHE A 556 -22.70 -25.49 -14.93
C PHE A 556 -24.06 -24.79 -14.81
N ILE A 557 -25.06 -25.27 -15.55
CA ILE A 557 -26.44 -24.76 -15.54
C ILE A 557 -27.38 -25.93 -15.18
N PRO A 558 -28.23 -25.79 -14.13
CA PRO A 558 -29.26 -26.78 -13.82
C PRO A 558 -30.20 -27.00 -15.01
N CYS A 559 -30.57 -28.27 -15.26
CA CYS A 559 -31.57 -28.56 -16.30
C CYS A 559 -32.92 -27.89 -15.96
N PRO A 560 -33.69 -27.44 -16.97
CA PRO A 560 -35.04 -26.93 -16.76
C PRO A 560 -35.93 -27.94 -16.01
N LEU A 561 -36.88 -27.44 -15.21
CA LEU A 561 -37.85 -28.28 -14.48
C LEU A 561 -38.66 -29.15 -15.46
N CYS A 562 -38.93 -30.41 -15.08
CA CYS A 562 -39.59 -31.39 -15.96
C CYS A 562 -41.04 -31.01 -16.29
N GLN A 563 -41.32 -30.63 -17.53
CA GLN A 563 -42.65 -30.21 -18.00
C GLN A 563 -43.56 -31.36 -18.46
N LYS A 564 -43.23 -32.62 -18.17
CA LYS A 564 -44.10 -33.75 -18.55
C LYS A 564 -45.35 -33.79 -17.66
N ILE A 565 -46.53 -33.88 -18.26
CA ILE A 565 -47.79 -34.05 -17.54
C ILE A 565 -47.86 -35.49 -17.01
N VAL A 566 -48.07 -35.65 -15.70
CA VAL A 566 -48.12 -36.96 -15.03
C VAL A 566 -49.52 -37.35 -14.57
N LYS A 567 -50.42 -36.36 -14.41
CA LYS A 567 -51.80 -36.60 -13.98
C LYS A 567 -52.71 -35.50 -14.50
N GLU A 568 -53.93 -35.85 -14.88
CA GLU A 568 -55.01 -34.89 -15.09
C GLU A 568 -56.09 -35.15 -14.03
N LEU A 569 -56.47 -34.11 -13.29
CA LEU A 569 -57.42 -34.19 -12.19
C LEU A 569 -58.69 -33.41 -12.54
N LEU A 570 -59.85 -34.07 -12.54
CA LEU A 570 -61.14 -33.37 -12.56
C LEU A 570 -61.45 -32.87 -11.15
N LEU A 571 -61.46 -31.56 -10.97
CA LEU A 571 -61.75 -30.92 -9.69
C LEU A 571 -63.27 -30.77 -9.50
N GLU A 572 -63.73 -30.67 -8.24
CA GLU A 572 -65.17 -30.54 -7.90
C GLU A 572 -65.88 -29.37 -8.58
N CYS A 573 -65.14 -28.33 -8.94
CA CYS A 573 -65.66 -27.20 -9.72
C CYS A 573 -65.86 -27.50 -11.22
N GLY A 574 -65.63 -28.73 -11.68
CA GLY A 574 -65.79 -29.17 -13.07
C GLY A 574 -64.59 -28.92 -14.00
N HIS A 575 -63.46 -28.43 -13.49
CA HIS A 575 -62.28 -28.08 -14.29
C HIS A 575 -61.19 -29.16 -14.23
N ILE A 576 -60.43 -29.33 -15.33
CA ILE A 576 -59.33 -30.28 -15.43
C ILE A 576 -57.99 -29.60 -15.10
N LEU A 577 -57.30 -30.08 -14.07
CA LEU A 577 -55.97 -29.63 -13.68
C LEU A 577 -54.90 -30.58 -14.25
N LYS A 578 -54.02 -30.06 -15.12
CA LYS A 578 -52.84 -30.78 -15.64
C LYS A 578 -51.68 -30.67 -14.66
N VAL A 579 -51.30 -31.77 -14.03
CA VAL A 579 -50.21 -31.85 -13.06
C VAL A 579 -48.91 -32.17 -13.78
N PHE A 580 -47.95 -31.25 -13.72
CA PHE A 580 -46.60 -31.46 -14.23
C PHE A 580 -45.74 -32.25 -13.24
N CYS A 581 -44.82 -33.06 -13.76
CA CYS A 581 -43.96 -33.96 -13.00
C CYS A 581 -43.26 -33.30 -11.81
N TYR A 582 -42.74 -32.08 -11.98
CA TYR A 582 -42.05 -31.37 -10.89
C TYR A 582 -42.97 -30.91 -9.74
N ARG A 583 -44.30 -30.91 -9.92
CA ARG A 583 -45.31 -30.47 -8.94
C ARG A 583 -46.22 -31.58 -8.42
N GLN A 584 -45.89 -32.85 -8.69
CA GLN A 584 -46.79 -33.95 -8.33
C GLN A 584 -46.92 -34.23 -6.82
N GLU A 585 -46.05 -33.65 -6.00
CA GLU A 585 -46.07 -33.72 -4.53
C GLU A 585 -46.51 -32.39 -3.89
N ASP A 586 -46.91 -31.39 -4.70
CA ASP A 586 -47.31 -30.07 -4.21
C ASP A 586 -48.80 -30.08 -3.81
N GLU A 587 -49.08 -30.48 -2.55
CA GLU A 587 -50.44 -30.55 -2.00
C GLU A 587 -51.20 -29.22 -2.08
N PHE A 588 -50.49 -28.09 -2.06
CA PHE A 588 -51.08 -26.76 -2.18
C PHE A 588 -51.61 -26.50 -3.59
N PHE A 589 -50.90 -26.95 -4.63
CA PHE A 589 -51.31 -26.87 -6.03
C PHE A 589 -52.41 -27.89 -6.38
N LEU A 590 -52.36 -29.09 -5.81
CA LEU A 590 -53.27 -30.19 -6.16
C LEU A 590 -54.72 -29.98 -5.71
N ASN A 591 -54.96 -29.13 -4.71
CA ASN A 591 -56.28 -28.89 -4.11
C ASN A 591 -56.97 -27.59 -4.58
N ARG A 592 -56.43 -26.87 -5.57
CA ARG A 592 -56.95 -25.57 -6.01
C ARG A 592 -57.13 -25.49 -7.51
N CYS A 593 -58.33 -25.15 -7.95
CA CYS A 593 -58.62 -24.94 -9.38
C CYS A 593 -58.08 -23.62 -9.91
N THR A 594 -57.05 -23.69 -10.75
CA THR A 594 -56.41 -22.53 -11.39
C THR A 594 -57.13 -22.02 -12.65
N SER A 595 -58.20 -22.67 -13.12
CA SER A 595 -58.97 -22.21 -14.27
C SER A 595 -59.58 -20.84 -14.01
N ILE A 596 -59.47 -19.96 -14.99
CA ILE A 596 -59.91 -18.57 -14.89
C ILE A 596 -61.42 -18.49 -15.19
N VAL A 597 -62.19 -17.88 -14.28
CA VAL A 597 -63.63 -17.61 -14.39
C VAL A 597 -63.88 -16.10 -14.43
N GLU A 598 -64.92 -15.67 -15.15
CA GLU A 598 -65.35 -14.26 -15.25
C GLU A 598 -66.54 -13.97 -14.33
N GLU A 599 -66.50 -12.86 -13.59
CA GLU A 599 -67.58 -12.45 -12.66
C GLU A 599 -67.67 -10.92 -12.55
N SER A 600 -68.87 -10.34 -12.46
CA SER A 600 -69.10 -8.88 -12.35
C SER A 600 -69.14 -8.40 -10.89
N LEU A 601 -68.36 -7.35 -10.55
CA LEU A 601 -68.31 -6.80 -9.19
C LEU A 601 -69.52 -5.91 -8.85
N PRO A 602 -70.23 -6.13 -7.72
CA PRO A 602 -71.50 -5.48 -7.42
C PRO A 602 -71.43 -3.96 -7.12
N ARG A 603 -70.26 -3.40 -6.77
CA ARG A 603 -70.13 -1.95 -6.43
C ARG A 603 -69.77 -1.04 -7.60
N CYS A 604 -69.02 -1.54 -8.59
CA CYS A 604 -68.53 -0.74 -9.72
C CYS A 604 -68.96 -1.28 -11.08
N GLY A 605 -69.53 -2.50 -11.16
CA GLY A 605 -70.00 -3.11 -12.41
C GLY A 605 -68.90 -3.73 -13.28
N HIS A 606 -67.61 -3.58 -12.93
CA HIS A 606 -66.50 -4.15 -13.71
C HIS A 606 -66.44 -5.68 -13.62
N VAL A 607 -66.08 -6.32 -14.74
CA VAL A 607 -65.90 -7.78 -14.86
C VAL A 607 -64.46 -8.15 -14.50
N ILE A 608 -64.28 -9.08 -13.56
CA ILE A 608 -62.96 -9.58 -13.17
C ILE A 608 -62.74 -11.00 -13.69
N ARG A 609 -61.49 -11.30 -14.06
CA ARG A 609 -61.00 -12.65 -14.41
C ARG A 609 -60.20 -13.22 -13.25
N ARG A 610 -60.65 -14.33 -12.66
CA ARG A 610 -59.99 -14.90 -11.47
C ARG A 610 -59.89 -16.42 -11.51
N PRO A 611 -58.88 -17.04 -10.87
CA PRO A 611 -58.86 -18.48 -10.71
C PRO A 611 -60.04 -18.93 -9.83
N CYS A 612 -60.71 -20.01 -10.25
CA CYS A 612 -61.97 -20.51 -9.70
C CYS A 612 -61.94 -20.71 -8.18
N TRP A 613 -60.79 -21.10 -7.61
CA TRP A 613 -60.65 -21.40 -6.18
C TRP A 613 -60.75 -20.16 -5.25
N ASN A 614 -60.49 -18.94 -5.74
CA ASN A 614 -60.40 -17.75 -4.89
C ASN A 614 -61.72 -16.97 -4.88
N LYS A 615 -62.49 -17.05 -3.77
CA LYS A 615 -63.85 -16.48 -3.64
C LYS A 615 -64.01 -15.30 -2.66
N ASN A 616 -62.99 -14.85 -1.92
CA ASN A 616 -63.14 -13.80 -0.89
C ASN A 616 -62.13 -12.65 -1.01
N ASN A 617 -62.59 -11.43 -0.66
CA ASN A 617 -61.95 -10.10 -0.73
C ASN A 617 -61.69 -9.57 -2.15
N PHE A 618 -62.57 -8.64 -2.57
CA PHE A 618 -62.56 -8.11 -3.93
C PHE A 618 -62.10 -6.66 -3.99
N ILE A 619 -61.20 -6.42 -4.93
CA ILE A 619 -60.55 -5.15 -5.18
C ILE A 619 -60.63 -4.95 -6.71
N CYS A 620 -61.38 -3.94 -7.16
CA CYS A 620 -61.51 -3.62 -8.58
C CYS A 620 -60.22 -3.02 -9.12
N GLU A 621 -59.49 -3.76 -9.96
CA GLU A 621 -58.24 -3.26 -10.57
C GLU A 621 -58.42 -2.38 -11.81
N GLU A 622 -59.64 -2.28 -12.33
CA GLU A 622 -59.97 -1.40 -13.47
C GLU A 622 -59.77 0.08 -13.13
N THR A 623 -59.36 0.85 -14.14
CA THR A 623 -59.16 2.31 -14.06
C THR A 623 -60.51 3.04 -14.02
N CYS A 624 -60.61 4.08 -13.19
CA CYS A 624 -61.86 4.80 -12.94
C CYS A 624 -62.51 5.44 -14.18
N GLY A 625 -61.74 6.02 -15.11
CA GLY A 625 -62.26 6.57 -16.37
C GLY A 625 -63.09 7.87 -16.25
N LYS A 626 -63.21 8.46 -15.06
CA LYS A 626 -64.00 9.68 -14.84
C LYS A 626 -63.24 10.94 -15.27
N VAL A 627 -63.85 11.82 -16.06
CA VAL A 627 -63.25 13.13 -16.44
C VAL A 627 -63.29 14.10 -15.24
N LEU A 628 -62.13 14.60 -14.85
CA LEU A 628 -61.91 15.52 -13.74
C LEU A 628 -62.17 16.98 -14.16
N SER A 629 -62.35 17.88 -13.17
CA SER A 629 -62.59 19.31 -13.41
C SER A 629 -61.47 20.03 -14.19
N CYS A 630 -60.24 19.51 -14.15
CA CYS A 630 -59.13 19.99 -14.98
C CYS A 630 -59.18 19.53 -16.46
N GLY A 631 -60.18 18.75 -16.85
CA GLY A 631 -60.36 18.19 -18.20
C GLY A 631 -59.66 16.84 -18.45
N HIS A 632 -58.84 16.36 -17.51
CA HIS A 632 -58.16 15.06 -17.63
C HIS A 632 -59.01 13.89 -17.12
N GLU A 633 -58.84 12.71 -17.73
CA GLU A 633 -59.46 11.46 -17.29
C GLU A 633 -58.74 10.83 -16.09
N CYS A 634 -59.49 10.25 -15.14
CA CYS A 634 -58.97 9.59 -13.95
C CYS A 634 -58.41 8.20 -14.27
N GLU A 635 -57.09 8.07 -14.17
CA GLU A 635 -56.37 6.80 -14.41
C GLU A 635 -56.18 5.97 -13.12
N LEU A 636 -56.73 6.41 -11.98
CA LEU A 636 -56.61 5.67 -10.71
C LEU A 636 -57.45 4.40 -10.73
N LYS A 637 -56.93 3.32 -10.13
CA LYS A 637 -57.67 2.06 -9.94
C LYS A 637 -58.88 2.29 -9.03
N CYS A 638 -60.04 1.79 -9.45
CA CYS A 638 -61.36 2.04 -8.84
C CYS A 638 -61.47 1.63 -7.35
N HIS A 639 -60.62 0.72 -6.88
CA HIS A 639 -60.65 0.21 -5.50
C HIS A 639 -59.89 1.04 -4.47
N LEU A 640 -59.03 1.96 -4.91
CA LEU A 640 -58.23 2.74 -3.99
C LEU A 640 -59.17 3.75 -3.32
N ASN A 641 -59.27 3.73 -1.98
CA ASN A 641 -59.99 4.72 -1.17
C ASN A 641 -59.33 6.12 -1.23
N SER A 642 -58.86 6.52 -2.40
CA SER A 642 -58.22 7.80 -2.68
C SER A 642 -59.23 8.74 -3.34
N ASN A 643 -59.13 10.03 -3.03
CA ASN A 643 -59.97 11.06 -3.63
C ASN A 643 -59.72 11.10 -5.15
N HIS A 644 -60.58 10.45 -5.93
CA HIS A 644 -60.59 10.44 -7.40
C HIS A 644 -60.84 11.82 -8.05
N ASN A 645 -60.63 12.92 -7.32
CA ASN A 645 -60.79 14.30 -7.78
C ASN A 645 -59.43 15.01 -8.01
N ILE A 646 -58.30 14.32 -7.81
CA ILE A 646 -56.94 14.90 -7.89
C ILE A 646 -56.24 14.42 -9.18
N CYS A 647 -55.70 15.34 -9.98
CA CYS A 647 -55.03 15.01 -11.24
C CYS A 647 -53.50 15.04 -11.12
N GLU A 648 -52.86 13.88 -11.27
CA GLU A 648 -51.39 13.72 -11.25
C GLU A 648 -50.71 13.87 -12.63
N LYS A 649 -51.40 14.34 -13.66
CA LYS A 649 -50.76 14.64 -14.96
C LYS A 649 -49.88 15.89 -14.82
N SER A 650 -48.84 16.00 -15.64
CA SER A 650 -47.99 17.20 -15.67
C SER A 650 -48.79 18.41 -16.13
N CYS A 651 -48.60 19.54 -15.48
CA CYS A 651 -49.30 20.78 -15.78
C CYS A 651 -48.89 21.31 -17.16
N THR A 652 -49.85 21.74 -17.96
CA THR A 652 -49.62 22.29 -19.31
C THR A 652 -49.55 23.82 -19.33
N LYS A 653 -49.67 24.48 -18.17
CA LYS A 653 -49.59 25.95 -18.06
C LYS A 653 -48.17 26.46 -18.38
N ILE A 654 -48.09 27.61 -19.05
CA ILE A 654 -46.84 28.26 -19.47
C ILE A 654 -46.62 29.52 -18.63
N TYR A 655 -45.39 29.75 -18.18
CA TYR A 655 -44.95 30.99 -17.55
C TYR A 655 -44.80 32.07 -18.63
N LEU A 656 -45.71 33.03 -18.69
CA LEU A 656 -45.77 34.05 -19.74
C LEU A 656 -44.48 34.90 -19.82
N ASP A 657 -43.82 35.18 -18.70
CA ASP A 657 -42.63 36.04 -18.66
C ASP A 657 -41.38 35.40 -19.31
N CYS A 658 -41.33 34.07 -19.40
CA CYS A 658 -40.16 33.35 -19.94
C CYS A 658 -40.51 32.22 -20.91
N ASN A 659 -41.79 32.08 -21.27
CA ASN A 659 -42.35 31.03 -22.13
C ASN A 659 -41.95 29.58 -21.79
N HIS A 660 -41.66 29.30 -20.51
CA HIS A 660 -41.36 27.95 -20.05
C HIS A 660 -42.63 27.23 -19.62
N THR A 661 -42.75 25.95 -19.93
CA THR A 661 -43.85 25.09 -19.47
C THR A 661 -43.66 24.70 -18.00
N CYS A 662 -44.76 24.65 -17.24
CA CYS A 662 -44.74 24.17 -15.88
C CYS A 662 -44.43 22.67 -15.83
N ASN A 663 -43.48 22.28 -14.99
CA ASN A 663 -43.12 20.86 -14.82
C ASN A 663 -43.73 20.23 -13.56
N MET A 664 -44.69 20.92 -12.91
CA MET A 664 -45.36 20.41 -11.71
C MET A 664 -46.59 19.57 -12.07
N LYS A 665 -47.06 18.76 -11.13
CA LYS A 665 -48.32 18.00 -11.26
C LYS A 665 -49.52 18.95 -11.28
N CYS A 666 -50.56 18.61 -12.03
CA CYS A 666 -51.72 19.47 -12.30
C CYS A 666 -52.48 19.88 -11.02
N TYR A 667 -52.54 19.00 -10.01
CA TYR A 667 -53.12 19.33 -8.71
C TYR A 667 -52.28 20.30 -7.86
N VAL A 668 -51.01 20.52 -8.21
CA VAL A 668 -50.12 21.44 -7.51
C VAL A 668 -50.26 22.82 -8.12
N ASN A 669 -50.53 23.83 -7.28
CA ASN A 669 -50.55 25.21 -7.73
C ASN A 669 -49.20 25.57 -8.36
N CYS A 670 -49.25 26.11 -9.58
CA CYS A 670 -48.03 26.50 -10.28
C CYS A 670 -47.33 27.61 -9.46
N PRO A 671 -46.01 27.49 -9.23
CA PRO A 671 -45.22 28.60 -8.70
C PRO A 671 -45.50 29.88 -9.50
N ILE A 672 -45.41 31.04 -8.85
CA ILE A 672 -45.58 32.33 -9.53
C ILE A 672 -44.35 32.62 -10.41
N ILE A 673 -43.18 32.09 -10.05
CA ILE A 673 -41.88 32.36 -10.68
C ILE A 673 -41.32 31.07 -11.30
N CYS A 674 -40.77 31.18 -12.51
CA CYS A 674 -40.29 30.01 -13.25
C CYS A 674 -39.06 29.34 -12.59
N PRO A 675 -39.13 28.05 -12.24
CA PRO A 675 -38.03 27.31 -11.61
C PRO A 675 -37.03 26.69 -12.60
N LYS A 676 -37.21 26.87 -13.92
CA LYS A 676 -36.35 26.23 -14.92
C LYS A 676 -34.91 26.77 -14.84
N LEU A 677 -33.92 25.89 -14.79
CA LEU A 677 -32.50 26.28 -14.76
C LEU A 677 -32.04 26.78 -16.13
N VAL A 678 -31.34 27.92 -16.15
CA VAL A 678 -30.80 28.59 -17.35
C VAL A 678 -29.42 29.18 -17.03
N SER A 679 -28.64 29.48 -18.08
CA SER A 679 -27.44 30.32 -17.95
C SER A 679 -27.82 31.80 -18.03
N LYS A 680 -27.28 32.62 -17.10
CA LYS A 680 -27.52 34.06 -17.06
C LYS A 680 -26.21 34.83 -17.19
N ARG A 681 -26.12 35.74 -18.16
CA ARG A 681 -25.04 36.73 -18.24
C ARG A 681 -25.39 37.95 -17.39
N LEU A 682 -24.53 38.30 -16.45
CA LEU A 682 -24.68 39.44 -15.55
C LEU A 682 -24.14 40.73 -16.18
N ASN A 683 -24.56 41.89 -15.65
CA ASN A 683 -24.15 43.21 -16.13
C ASN A 683 -22.63 43.46 -16.05
N CYS A 684 -21.92 42.76 -15.18
CA CYS A 684 -20.46 42.78 -15.10
C CYS A 684 -19.77 41.98 -16.24
N GLY A 685 -20.53 41.33 -17.12
CA GLY A 685 -20.03 40.51 -18.24
C GLY A 685 -19.86 39.02 -17.93
N HIS A 686 -19.85 38.63 -16.65
CA HIS A 686 -19.70 37.23 -16.22
C HIS A 686 -20.98 36.41 -16.45
N VAL A 687 -20.83 35.13 -16.76
CA VAL A 687 -21.94 34.19 -16.99
C VAL A 687 -22.02 33.20 -15.84
N ILE A 688 -23.21 33.02 -15.27
CA ILE A 688 -23.49 32.00 -14.25
C ILE A 688 -24.38 30.94 -14.88
N GLU A 689 -23.94 29.68 -14.83
CA GLU A 689 -24.69 28.53 -15.32
C GLU A 689 -25.61 27.93 -14.25
N ASN A 690 -26.65 27.20 -14.69
CA ASN A 690 -27.54 26.41 -13.82
C ASN A 690 -28.29 27.22 -12.74
N VAL A 691 -28.86 28.38 -13.10
CA VAL A 691 -29.65 29.22 -12.18
C VAL A 691 -31.12 29.22 -12.57
N GLU A 692 -32.03 29.13 -11.59
CA GLU A 692 -33.47 29.27 -11.83
C GLU A 692 -33.80 30.57 -12.60
N CYS A 693 -34.60 30.43 -13.65
CA CYS A 693 -34.91 31.48 -14.62
C CYS A 693 -35.46 32.74 -13.97
N GLY A 694 -36.29 32.62 -12.92
CA GLY A 694 -36.80 33.78 -12.21
C GLY A 694 -35.99 34.25 -10.99
N LYS A 695 -34.90 33.57 -10.62
CA LYS A 695 -34.09 33.92 -9.45
C LYS A 695 -33.07 35.01 -9.78
N LYS A 696 -33.01 36.07 -8.97
CA LYS A 696 -31.95 37.09 -9.05
C LYS A 696 -30.64 36.53 -8.49
N VAL A 697 -29.54 36.72 -9.20
CA VAL A 697 -28.20 36.24 -8.83
C VAL A 697 -27.18 37.36 -9.01
N PHE A 698 -26.17 37.39 -8.13
CA PHE A 698 -25.13 38.42 -8.11
C PHE A 698 -23.77 37.81 -8.44
N CYS A 699 -22.86 38.62 -8.99
CA CYS A 699 -21.54 38.17 -9.38
C CYS A 699 -20.57 38.16 -8.18
N THR A 700 -19.96 37.01 -7.89
CA THR A 700 -18.95 36.83 -6.85
C THR A 700 -17.51 36.94 -7.34
N GLU A 701 -17.28 37.33 -8.60
CA GLU A 701 -15.94 37.53 -9.15
C GLU A 701 -15.35 38.89 -8.74
N ARG A 702 -14.01 39.00 -8.73
CA ARG A 702 -13.35 40.28 -8.44
C ARG A 702 -13.53 41.27 -9.59
N CYS A 703 -13.95 42.49 -9.27
CA CYS A 703 -14.03 43.60 -10.21
C CYS A 703 -12.62 44.06 -10.59
N ASN A 704 -12.39 44.37 -11.87
CA ASN A 704 -11.13 44.92 -12.37
C ASN A 704 -11.33 46.22 -13.18
N ARG A 705 -12.45 46.93 -12.94
CA ARG A 705 -12.78 48.20 -13.60
C ARG A 705 -11.97 49.35 -13.01
N GLU A 706 -11.63 50.35 -13.82
CA GLU A 706 -10.95 51.57 -13.35
C GLU A 706 -11.79 52.36 -12.34
N LEU A 707 -11.13 52.95 -11.34
CA LEU A 707 -11.75 53.82 -10.34
C LEU A 707 -12.11 55.18 -10.96
N ILE A 708 -13.21 55.81 -10.53
CA ILE A 708 -13.66 57.13 -11.03
C ILE A 708 -12.59 58.21 -10.87
N CYS A 709 -11.76 58.12 -9.82
CA CYS A 709 -10.67 59.07 -9.60
C CYS A 709 -9.50 58.90 -10.59
N GLY A 710 -9.52 57.91 -11.49
CA GLY A 710 -8.48 57.61 -12.48
C GLY A 710 -7.20 56.98 -11.92
N HIS A 711 -7.15 56.72 -10.62
CA HIS A 711 -5.94 56.30 -9.90
C HIS A 711 -5.85 54.78 -9.68
N GLY A 712 -6.06 53.98 -10.74
CA GLY A 712 -5.95 52.52 -10.76
C GLY A 712 -7.28 51.76 -10.79
N ASN A 713 -7.23 50.43 -10.62
CA ASN A 713 -8.39 49.53 -10.77
C ASN A 713 -9.02 49.12 -9.44
N CYS A 714 -10.33 48.92 -9.46
CA CYS A 714 -11.12 48.36 -8.38
C CYS A 714 -10.61 46.96 -8.01
N LYS A 715 -10.70 46.60 -6.72
CA LYS A 715 -10.31 45.27 -6.20
C LYS A 715 -11.43 44.59 -5.39
N ARG A 716 -12.63 45.17 -5.37
CA ARG A 716 -13.82 44.63 -4.68
C ARG A 716 -14.44 43.50 -5.47
N PHE A 717 -15.34 42.73 -4.84
CA PHE A 717 -16.19 41.81 -5.60
C PHE A 717 -17.24 42.57 -6.42
N CYS A 718 -17.63 42.03 -7.57
CA CYS A 718 -18.56 42.71 -8.48
C CYS A 718 -19.90 43.06 -7.82
N TYR A 719 -20.43 42.20 -6.94
CA TYR A 719 -21.66 42.49 -6.19
C TYR A 719 -21.54 43.66 -5.20
N GLU A 720 -20.32 43.97 -4.72
CA GLU A 720 -20.08 45.10 -3.80
C GLU A 720 -20.08 46.46 -4.53
N CYS A 721 -20.00 46.46 -5.86
CA CYS A 721 -20.00 47.66 -6.69
C CYS A 721 -21.42 48.20 -7.01
N GLN A 722 -22.45 47.72 -6.28
CA GLN A 722 -23.86 48.12 -6.38
C GLN A 722 -24.40 48.20 -7.82
N ASP A 723 -23.90 47.35 -8.73
CA ASP A 723 -24.24 47.35 -10.16
C ASP A 723 -24.06 48.71 -10.88
N SER A 724 -23.34 49.65 -10.25
CA SER A 724 -23.01 50.94 -10.86
C SER A 724 -21.93 50.76 -11.93
N VAL A 725 -22.06 51.51 -13.03
CA VAL A 725 -21.16 51.41 -14.20
C VAL A 725 -19.71 51.81 -13.85
N LEU A 726 -19.51 52.52 -12.73
CA LEU A 726 -18.22 53.10 -12.34
C LEU A 726 -17.90 52.81 -10.86
N CYS A 727 -16.63 52.48 -10.56
CA CYS A 727 -16.20 52.14 -9.20
C CYS A 727 -15.72 53.38 -8.41
N ASP A 728 -16.31 53.62 -7.24
CA ASP A 728 -16.06 54.78 -6.39
C ASP A 728 -14.62 54.87 -5.80
N GLN A 729 -14.15 56.09 -5.54
CA GLN A 729 -12.81 56.46 -5.08
C GLN A 729 -12.47 56.05 -3.63
N SER A 730 -13.41 55.47 -2.88
CA SER A 730 -13.28 55.13 -1.46
C SER A 730 -12.13 54.17 -1.10
N GLN A 731 -11.52 53.46 -2.06
CA GLN A 731 -10.34 52.60 -1.83
C GLN A 731 -9.04 53.16 -2.43
N CYS A 732 -9.08 54.37 -3.00
CA CYS A 732 -7.90 54.96 -3.61
C CYS A 732 -6.86 55.34 -2.53
N ASN A 733 -5.66 54.76 -2.63
CA ASN A 733 -4.55 55.05 -1.72
C ASN A 733 -3.59 56.13 -2.23
N GLU A 734 -3.86 56.71 -3.41
CA GLU A 734 -3.01 57.77 -3.96
C GLU A 734 -3.05 59.05 -3.12
N LYS A 735 -1.89 59.71 -2.99
CA LYS A 735 -1.74 60.94 -2.20
C LYS A 735 -1.92 62.16 -3.09
N ILE A 736 -2.96 62.95 -2.83
CA ILE A 736 -3.28 64.17 -3.56
C ILE A 736 -3.04 65.41 -2.70
N ARG A 737 -2.62 66.52 -3.32
CA ARG A 737 -2.54 67.84 -2.64
C ARG A 737 -3.89 68.55 -2.74
N VAL A 738 -4.40 69.03 -1.60
CA VAL A 738 -5.67 69.75 -1.52
C VAL A 738 -5.49 71.09 -0.79
N ASN A 739 -6.23 72.11 -1.25
CA ASN A 739 -6.40 73.38 -0.54
C ASN A 739 -7.57 73.25 0.44
N LEU A 740 -7.35 73.62 1.71
CA LEU A 740 -8.37 73.65 2.76
C LEU A 740 -9.06 75.02 2.79
N GLU A 741 -10.30 75.06 3.27
CA GLU A 741 -11.11 76.30 3.36
C GLU A 741 -10.44 77.39 4.22
N CYS A 742 -9.61 77.01 5.19
CA CYS A 742 -8.81 77.94 5.99
C CYS A 742 -7.61 78.56 5.22
N GLY A 743 -7.46 78.26 3.92
CA GLY A 743 -6.39 78.76 3.05
C GLY A 743 -5.08 77.97 3.09
N HIS A 744 -5.00 76.89 3.88
CA HIS A 744 -3.79 76.06 3.99
C HIS A 744 -3.78 74.88 2.99
N THR A 745 -2.60 74.50 2.51
CA THR A 745 -2.38 73.33 1.63
C THR A 745 -1.97 72.10 2.42
N GLN A 746 -2.58 70.94 2.14
CA GLN A 746 -2.18 69.67 2.76
C GLN A 746 -2.21 68.50 1.75
N THR A 747 -1.32 67.52 1.93
CA THR A 747 -1.32 66.28 1.13
C THR A 747 -2.08 65.20 1.88
N ILE A 748 -3.18 64.71 1.30
CA ILE A 748 -4.06 63.69 1.90
C ILE A 748 -4.23 62.50 0.95
N LYS A 749 -4.73 61.38 1.46
CA LYS A 749 -5.13 60.25 0.60
C LYS A 749 -6.43 60.60 -0.14
N CYS A 750 -6.51 60.24 -1.41
CA CYS A 750 -7.68 60.47 -2.27
C CYS A 750 -8.99 59.91 -1.67
N SER A 751 -8.92 58.81 -0.92
CA SER A 751 -10.06 58.17 -0.23
C SER A 751 -10.52 58.85 1.09
N SER A 752 -9.83 59.87 1.60
CA SER A 752 -10.15 60.46 2.90
C SER A 752 -11.29 61.49 2.82
N ALA A 753 -12.35 61.28 3.62
CA ALA A 753 -13.60 62.05 3.54
C ALA A 753 -13.62 63.38 4.33
N ILE A 754 -12.72 63.61 5.29
CA ILE A 754 -12.75 64.80 6.16
C ILE A 754 -11.37 65.45 6.24
N LYS A 755 -11.32 66.77 6.02
CA LYS A 755 -10.08 67.55 5.93
C LYS A 755 -10.00 68.56 7.09
N LYS A 756 -9.37 68.19 8.21
CA LYS A 756 -9.06 69.13 9.31
C LYS A 756 -7.69 69.74 9.07
N CYS A 757 -7.52 71.02 9.40
CA CYS A 757 -6.25 71.72 9.25
C CYS A 757 -5.38 71.57 10.50
N ASP A 758 -4.14 71.14 10.30
CA ASP A 758 -3.19 70.89 11.39
C ASP A 758 -2.18 72.06 11.58
N SER A 759 -2.33 73.14 10.82
CA SER A 759 -1.45 74.32 10.87
C SER A 759 -1.71 75.15 12.14
N LYS A 760 -0.70 75.92 12.60
CA LYS A 760 -0.84 76.82 13.77
C LYS A 760 -1.95 77.86 13.55
N CYS A 761 -2.74 78.12 14.59
CA CYS A 761 -3.80 79.11 14.54
C CYS A 761 -3.22 80.54 14.53
N THR A 762 -3.74 81.40 13.66
CA THR A 762 -3.34 82.81 13.54
C THR A 762 -4.32 83.78 14.20
N ARG A 763 -5.38 83.28 14.88
CA ARG A 763 -6.43 84.09 15.52
C ARG A 763 -5.97 84.63 16.89
N LYS A 764 -6.60 85.71 17.37
CA LYS A 764 -6.40 86.27 18.72
C LYS A 764 -7.51 85.81 19.66
N LEU A 765 -7.18 85.58 20.94
CA LEU A 765 -8.12 85.28 22.02
C LEU A 765 -8.91 86.54 22.41
N LEU A 766 -10.05 86.37 23.08
CA LEU A 766 -10.90 87.47 23.57
C LEU A 766 -10.16 88.48 24.47
N CYS A 767 -9.12 88.04 25.20
CA CYS A 767 -8.26 88.92 25.99
C CYS A 767 -7.24 89.73 25.14
N GLY A 768 -7.28 89.64 23.81
CA GLY A 768 -6.41 90.36 22.88
C GLY A 768 -5.07 89.67 22.54
N HIS A 769 -4.71 88.57 23.22
CA HIS A 769 -3.44 87.85 23.03
C HIS A 769 -3.52 86.78 21.92
N PRO A 770 -2.42 86.44 21.23
CA PRO A 770 -2.42 85.45 20.13
C PRO A 770 -2.74 84.02 20.62
N CYS A 771 -3.52 83.27 19.83
CA CYS A 771 -3.84 81.88 20.11
C CYS A 771 -2.63 80.96 19.86
N THR A 772 -2.40 80.00 20.74
CA THR A 772 -1.29 79.02 20.64
C THR A 772 -1.73 77.65 20.13
N GLY A 773 -3.02 77.47 19.79
CA GLY A 773 -3.60 76.21 19.30
C GLY A 773 -3.42 75.94 17.81
N ILE A 774 -4.02 74.85 17.31
CA ILE A 774 -4.11 74.50 15.89
C ILE A 774 -5.38 75.07 15.24
N CYS A 775 -5.33 75.31 13.93
CA CYS A 775 -6.36 76.03 13.18
C CYS A 775 -7.75 75.36 13.21
N SER A 776 -7.79 74.04 13.34
CA SER A 776 -9.02 73.25 13.35
C SER A 776 -9.77 73.26 14.69
N ASP A 777 -9.15 73.74 15.77
CA ASP A 777 -9.77 73.80 17.10
C ASP A 777 -10.43 75.18 17.38
N PRO A 778 -11.57 75.23 18.09
CA PRO A 778 -12.21 76.48 18.47
C PRO A 778 -11.36 77.27 19.48
N CYS A 779 -11.16 78.56 19.23
CA CYS A 779 -10.29 79.42 20.05
C CYS A 779 -10.97 79.95 21.33
N ASP A 780 -12.24 79.63 21.55
CA ASP A 780 -13.05 80.29 22.59
C ASP A 780 -12.80 79.71 24.00
N ASN A 781 -12.14 78.54 24.10
CA ASN A 781 -11.89 77.83 25.36
C ASN A 781 -10.41 77.73 25.76
N THR A 782 -9.49 78.41 25.07
CA THR A 782 -8.05 78.39 25.37
C THR A 782 -7.67 79.42 26.43
N LYS A 783 -7.21 78.95 27.61
CA LYS A 783 -6.79 79.81 28.73
C LYS A 783 -5.52 80.60 28.37
N CYS A 784 -5.55 81.91 28.59
CA CYS A 784 -4.41 82.78 28.28
C CYS A 784 -3.32 82.73 29.36
N ASP A 785 -2.10 82.36 28.97
CA ASP A 785 -0.92 82.29 29.84
C ASP A 785 -0.01 83.54 29.79
N ALA A 786 -0.40 84.60 29.06
CA ALA A 786 0.38 85.84 28.99
C ALA A 786 0.55 86.50 30.37
N LEU A 787 1.75 86.99 30.71
CA LEU A 787 2.05 87.66 31.98
C LEU A 787 1.66 89.15 31.91
N ILE A 788 1.01 89.66 32.94
CA ILE A 788 0.56 91.05 33.11
C ILE A 788 1.05 91.60 34.46
N GLU A 789 1.35 92.89 34.52
CA GLU A 789 1.76 93.58 35.76
C GLU A 789 0.55 93.90 36.67
N THR A 790 0.74 93.86 37.99
CA THR A 790 -0.30 94.16 38.99
C THR A 790 0.29 95.02 40.11
N ASN A 791 -0.38 96.15 40.41
CA ASN A 791 0.06 97.15 41.41
C ASN A 791 -0.66 97.00 42.76
N THR A 792 -1.35 95.89 42.99
CA THR A 792 -2.24 95.67 44.14
C THR A 792 -1.57 94.96 45.32
N LEU A 793 -0.22 94.89 45.36
CA LEU A 793 0.48 94.31 46.50
C LEU A 793 0.41 95.28 47.68
N SER A 794 -0.03 94.81 48.85
CA SER A 794 -0.23 95.62 50.07
C SER A 794 1.05 96.29 50.61
N CYS A 795 2.23 95.89 50.12
CA CYS A 795 3.53 96.51 50.43
C CYS A 795 3.98 97.58 49.41
N GLY A 796 3.19 97.87 48.36
CA GLY A 796 3.49 98.88 47.35
C GLY A 796 4.43 98.46 46.21
N HIS A 797 4.87 97.20 46.14
CA HIS A 797 5.69 96.69 45.02
C HIS A 797 4.83 96.28 43.81
N VAL A 798 5.42 96.25 42.61
CA VAL A 798 4.79 95.77 41.37
C VAL A 798 5.10 94.29 41.16
N GLY A 799 4.08 93.45 40.94
CA GLY A 799 4.25 92.01 40.66
C GLY A 799 3.74 91.60 39.28
N LEU A 800 4.21 90.45 38.76
CA LEU A 800 3.74 89.87 37.49
C LEU A 800 2.82 88.65 37.75
N LYS A 801 1.67 88.58 37.08
CA LYS A 801 0.73 87.45 37.15
C LYS A 801 0.26 87.02 35.77
N LYS A 802 -0.16 85.76 35.60
CA LYS A 802 -0.76 85.30 34.33
C LYS A 802 -2.14 85.93 34.14
N CYS A 803 -2.50 86.28 32.90
CA CYS A 803 -3.76 86.93 32.54
C CYS A 803 -4.98 86.18 33.08
N LYS A 804 -4.94 84.85 33.10
CA LYS A 804 -5.99 83.98 33.68
C LYS A 804 -6.17 84.09 35.20
N ASP A 805 -5.19 84.62 35.93
CA ASP A 805 -5.16 84.66 37.40
C ASP A 805 -5.40 86.09 37.96
N GLN A 806 -6.06 86.97 37.19
CA GLN A 806 -6.24 88.40 37.53
C GLN A 806 -6.84 88.68 38.92
N ASN A 807 -7.69 87.81 39.46
CA ASN A 807 -8.40 88.04 40.72
C ASN A 807 -7.77 87.37 41.96
N LYS A 808 -6.53 86.86 41.88
CA LYS A 808 -5.84 86.25 43.02
C LYS A 808 -4.78 87.21 43.60
N ASN A 809 -4.80 87.39 44.93
CA ASN A 809 -3.72 88.08 45.66
C ASN A 809 -2.47 87.18 45.72
N ILE A 810 -1.31 87.76 45.47
CA ILE A 810 -0.03 87.04 45.38
C ILE A 810 0.91 87.62 46.45
N PRO A 811 1.64 86.80 47.23
CA PRO A 811 2.58 87.29 48.25
C PRO A 811 3.78 88.01 47.62
N CYS A 812 4.29 89.06 48.28
CA CYS A 812 5.45 89.82 47.79
C CYS A 812 6.78 89.19 48.25
N SER A 813 7.54 88.65 47.29
CA SER A 813 8.83 87.99 47.52
C SER A 813 10.04 88.92 47.62
N GLU A 814 9.87 90.24 47.55
CA GLU A 814 10.98 91.20 47.68
C GLU A 814 11.51 91.29 49.13
N LEU A 815 12.81 91.56 49.30
CA LEU A 815 13.47 91.67 50.61
C LEU A 815 12.90 92.84 51.43
N CYS A 816 12.58 92.61 52.71
CA CYS A 816 12.07 93.66 53.59
C CYS A 816 13.20 94.65 53.93
N GLN A 817 13.14 95.87 53.41
CA GLN A 817 14.10 96.94 53.69
C GLN A 817 13.70 97.83 54.89
N GLY A 818 12.67 97.45 55.65
CA GLY A 818 12.16 98.23 56.77
C GLY A 818 13.02 98.16 58.02
N ILE A 819 13.04 99.25 58.82
CA ILE A 819 13.66 99.28 60.15
C ILE A 819 12.57 98.99 61.20
N ASN A 820 12.83 98.06 62.13
CA ASN A 820 11.86 97.66 63.14
C ASN A 820 11.62 98.80 64.15
N LYS A 821 10.35 99.24 64.28
CA LYS A 821 9.94 100.36 65.15
C LYS A 821 10.27 100.14 66.63
N ILE A 822 10.41 98.90 67.09
CA ILE A 822 10.59 98.56 68.51
C ILE A 822 12.08 98.55 68.88
N CYS A 823 12.94 97.96 68.04
CA CYS A 823 14.35 97.76 68.36
C CYS A 823 15.33 98.60 67.54
N GLY A 824 14.86 99.38 66.55
CA GLY A 824 15.68 100.29 65.75
C GLY A 824 16.67 99.63 64.77
N HIS A 825 16.69 98.29 64.69
CA HIS A 825 17.60 97.56 63.81
C HIS A 825 16.95 97.24 62.45
N PRO A 826 17.75 97.06 61.38
CA PRO A 826 17.25 96.63 60.07
C PRO A 826 16.60 95.25 60.16
N CYS A 827 15.47 95.07 59.46
CA CYS A 827 14.74 93.81 59.47
C CYS A 827 15.60 92.68 58.87
N LYS A 828 15.82 91.61 59.66
CA LYS A 828 16.59 90.43 59.25
C LYS A 828 15.72 89.31 58.63
N ASN A 829 14.40 89.47 58.57
CA ASN A 829 13.51 88.53 57.88
C ASN A 829 13.53 88.76 56.37
N ARG A 830 13.60 87.68 55.60
CA ARG A 830 14.10 87.70 54.21
C ARG A 830 13.10 88.13 53.14
N THR A 831 11.79 88.20 53.39
CA THR A 831 10.83 88.73 52.40
C THR A 831 9.76 89.60 53.04
N CYS A 832 9.18 90.51 52.26
CA CYS A 832 8.15 91.44 52.68
C CYS A 832 6.88 90.70 53.15
N SER A 833 6.52 89.59 52.49
CA SER A 833 5.40 88.73 52.90
C SER A 833 5.58 88.01 54.24
N ASP A 834 6.82 87.82 54.73
CA ASP A 834 7.09 87.18 56.03
C ASP A 834 7.04 88.16 57.22
N CYS A 835 7.06 89.48 56.95
CA CYS A 835 6.88 90.50 57.97
C CYS A 835 5.40 90.75 58.17
N LEU A 836 4.86 90.44 59.35
CA LEU A 836 3.46 90.64 59.76
C LEU A 836 2.93 92.02 59.33
N SER A 837 2.36 92.04 58.12
CA SER A 837 1.59 93.09 57.46
C SER A 837 2.05 94.54 57.66
N GLY A 838 3.35 94.84 57.51
CA GLY A 838 3.82 96.22 57.28
C GLY A 838 3.63 97.27 58.40
N GLU A 839 2.99 96.95 59.52
CA GLU A 839 2.69 97.96 60.56
C GLU A 839 3.87 98.26 61.50
N ILE A 840 4.81 97.33 61.62
CA ILE A 840 5.90 97.34 62.61
C ILE A 840 7.20 97.98 62.06
N HIS A 841 7.24 98.36 60.77
CA HIS A 841 8.44 98.91 60.13
C HIS A 841 8.25 100.35 59.62
N PHE A 842 9.27 101.21 59.73
CA PHE A 842 9.32 102.48 59.00
C PHE A 842 9.88 102.24 57.59
N HIS A 843 9.11 102.60 56.57
CA HIS A 843 9.62 102.76 55.21
C HIS A 843 9.94 104.24 55.00
N LEU A 844 11.23 104.54 54.73
CA LEU A 844 11.64 105.85 54.24
C LEU A 844 10.99 106.04 52.87
N SER A 845 9.90 106.82 52.86
CA SER A 845 9.20 107.22 51.65
C SER A 845 10.17 107.90 50.69
N ARG A 846 10.48 107.25 49.56
CA ARG A 846 10.87 107.98 48.35
C ARG A 846 9.61 108.69 47.88
N THR A 847 9.63 110.01 47.89
CA THR A 847 8.61 110.83 47.22
C THR A 847 8.68 110.57 45.72
N MET A 848 7.51 110.18 45.19
CA MET A 848 7.13 109.93 43.77
C MET A 848 7.86 108.81 43.03
#